data_AF-A0A239R1Z0-F1
#
_entry.id   AF-A0A239R1Z0-F1
#
_cell.length_a   1.000
_cell.length_b   1.000
_cell.length_c   1.000
_cell.angle_alpha   90.00
_cell.angle_beta   90.00
_cell.angle_gamma   90.00
#
_symmetry.space_group_name_H-M   'P 1'
#
loop_
_entity.id
_entity.type
_entity.pdbx_description
1 polymer ?
#
loop_
_entity_poly.entity_id
_entity_poly.type
_entity_poly.pdbx_seq_one_letter_code
_entity_poly.pdbx_strand_id
1 'polypeptide(L)'
;MPPLKTDAAHPFVEYIELTSTSLNPQTNRNELHHNGYQPVLRNGGLTQEILDTGNLETLMDFWNKNQNTLNDEEKAYMQARIESATEIDRLKTKALTDIAEGKVTQGPEVDKQGGYTGFSNLKSPGIQSSGHGCWSVSYSMLLKSRGVDLSQEHIRGWRPDRAKETTSSETKMEQESSRSAVSMRMNTDTVNSIDEMGDLLMQVLPNTTLTSVTLDPLLLEGLTVNGKQLDPKNPADTNDINIINQSYDRQTEQFLRNMINKAINEEHSPVSLMVNGHYMTITGISDDQKTVRCEDSFKNDQGTFTKYMTLASIVYLANHERTREDGQKILPEGVKLSWLHDMKMPEYEKRLEESPKIDSVDLNYVKMDENGNMEVSVPTNDVNTSSYGNQNIGQIEGSGINISVTLDMKSLSKDLGGKAVVSPIGPGNKYRMGSYDSYYPKKVYYGKDPALIQELQVGANQLDPNATQHILQNAGVLNNQANNQTDTAQILDGDTTQNMLNSAFVQRMREQQMREQELQNQNNQNIQNNQNMQNQNMQNQNIQNNQNVQMQQNVPNQSQQAHQFDPDLIASLKFLDRKAKSLKRVSLSSQVPHHFSVNALKDEYEAIKQHIKKDKYLESGFPQGWEQRYDEAFSNNPVDFSIQLTTDIVNGFGLQNQAAYYDKNFYNAFMSLKQKMNFAAQNQNNAQVVKGVLDADINNLTNQITKDPYLSKEFFDGNFGTNYNANPYAATKGLLDKIDAVFQISAQQNMQNQQNMQNQQNMQNQQNMQNQQNMGQAQPTANTTQAQPTTNTTQPQAQPTANTTQPQTQPTANTTQPQQPVDEGTMYINQRWEELSNPQRNYTPEQKQQLLAEILAIQEIGARQRQKKVQQPVYRENEVTQLTQRILNDEAFNRLMSNDNYINIVQSKDTKKFVSAIAKTVKDIKKEKKYNIDGREALVQKRCKFIVSRMEATETGTYTDLGIKRGQNDPEYEAALDAIRDVATGKSKTPAEIKRSVDTVKEYLADKMTERSRKFGKERWGQCMMFLKETMPRDEFEAYCKNINIQRGVATRPSSPKYISPEMFGYKKEPVRCIIAETKHRILSGRGTERDYATLIALRNAYDNAGYVDRTATLENDKNRKRFVKSTENILKSQDFRRFMRDVPEEQKKALLDNQCSGLVNYWEILPPVAEGPNRNIVNNAPQNNTNQTVQNNTVQNSVSSRGRSNTTTQRQAPAHTI
;
A
#
# COMPACT_ATOMS: atom_id res chain seq x y z
N MET A 1 -8.37 -44.96 -0.75
CA MET A 1 -6.98 -45.14 -1.23
C MET A 1 -6.56 -46.57 -0.87
N PRO A 2 -5.53 -47.17 -1.49
CA PRO A 2 -4.84 -48.29 -0.83
C PRO A 2 -4.26 -47.82 0.51
N PRO A 3 -4.06 -48.70 1.50
CA PRO A 3 -3.42 -48.32 2.76
C PRO A 3 -2.00 -47.82 2.48
N LEU A 4 -1.63 -46.70 3.11
CA LEU A 4 -0.26 -46.20 3.12
C LEU A 4 0.61 -47.21 3.86
N LYS A 5 1.33 -48.07 3.11
CA LYS A 5 2.53 -48.72 3.64
C LYS A 5 3.47 -47.62 4.12
N THR A 6 4.18 -47.87 5.22
CA THR A 6 5.21 -46.97 5.77
C THR A 6 6.06 -46.39 4.65
N ASP A 7 6.04 -45.06 4.50
CA ASP A 7 6.80 -44.38 3.46
C ASP A 7 8.28 -44.70 3.64
N ALA A 8 8.94 -45.17 2.58
CA ALA A 8 10.36 -45.49 2.62
C ALA A 8 11.24 -44.26 2.88
N ALA A 9 10.70 -43.04 2.72
CA ALA A 9 11.35 -41.81 3.13
C ALA A 9 11.27 -41.53 4.66
N HIS A 10 10.29 -42.09 5.38
CA HIS A 10 9.98 -41.74 6.78
C HIS A 10 9.57 -42.96 7.63
N PRO A 11 10.49 -43.93 7.88
CA PRO A 11 10.19 -45.22 8.49
C PRO A 11 9.76 -45.17 9.97
N PHE A 12 9.93 -44.03 10.66
CA PHE A 12 9.56 -43.82 12.06
C PHE A 12 8.09 -43.42 12.28
N VAL A 13 7.33 -43.12 11.22
CA VAL A 13 5.89 -42.79 11.28
C VAL A 13 5.05 -43.98 10.83
N GLU A 14 4.37 -44.63 11.77
CA GLU A 14 3.30 -45.58 11.45
C GLU A 14 1.94 -44.86 11.41
N TYR A 15 0.97 -45.43 10.71
CA TYR A 15 -0.33 -44.80 10.47
C TYR A 15 -1.45 -45.68 11.02
N ILE A 16 -2.03 -45.29 12.16
CA ILE A 16 -3.27 -45.90 12.67
C ILE A 16 -4.44 -45.34 11.87
N GLU A 17 -5.29 -46.21 11.34
CA GLU A 17 -6.46 -45.80 10.57
C GLU A 17 -7.54 -45.19 11.50
N LEU A 18 -7.80 -43.90 11.34
CA LEU A 18 -8.87 -43.22 12.09
C LEU A 18 -10.20 -43.60 11.48
N THR A 19 -11.02 -44.32 12.23
CA THR A 19 -12.38 -44.68 11.84
C THR A 19 -13.38 -44.15 12.85
N SER A 20 -14.49 -43.60 12.35
CA SER A 20 -15.67 -43.34 13.18
C SER A 20 -16.81 -44.24 12.73
N THR A 21 -17.69 -44.60 13.66
CA THR A 21 -18.96 -45.26 13.32
C THR A 21 -20.09 -44.24 13.44
N SER A 22 -20.82 -44.04 12.35
CA SER A 22 -22.07 -43.28 12.38
C SER A 22 -23.24 -44.19 12.00
N LEU A 23 -24.38 -44.00 12.64
CA LEU A 23 -25.60 -44.72 12.30
C LEU A 23 -26.17 -44.10 11.02
N ASN A 24 -26.10 -44.81 9.89
CA ASN A 24 -26.71 -44.35 8.65
C ASN A 24 -28.24 -44.37 8.81
N PRO A 25 -28.94 -43.22 8.66
CA PRO A 25 -30.36 -43.10 8.96
C PRO A 25 -31.27 -43.78 7.93
N GLN A 26 -30.75 -44.20 6.78
CA GLN A 26 -31.49 -44.93 5.74
C GLN A 26 -31.37 -46.45 5.91
N THR A 27 -30.20 -46.95 6.30
CA THR A 27 -29.93 -48.40 6.47
C THR A 27 -30.14 -48.87 7.91
N ASN A 28 -30.17 -47.94 8.87
CA ASN A 28 -30.17 -48.16 10.32
C ASN A 28 -29.03 -49.08 10.79
N ARG A 29 -27.87 -48.96 10.13
CA ARG A 29 -26.63 -49.68 10.43
C ARG A 29 -25.52 -48.69 10.79
N ASN A 30 -24.62 -49.12 11.67
CA ASN A 30 -23.38 -48.40 11.91
C ASN A 30 -22.48 -48.59 10.68
N GLU A 31 -22.21 -47.50 9.96
CA GLU A 31 -21.26 -47.46 8.85
C GLU A 31 -19.92 -46.91 9.36
N LEU A 32 -18.84 -47.59 8.96
CA LEU A 32 -17.47 -47.18 9.26
C LEU A 32 -17.07 -46.09 8.27
N HIS A 33 -16.87 -44.87 8.76
CA HIS A 33 -16.28 -43.78 7.98
C HIS A 33 -14.79 -43.74 8.27
N HIS A 34 -13.97 -43.80 7.22
CA HIS A 34 -12.54 -43.51 7.34
C HIS A 34 -12.39 -42.00 7.49
N ASN A 35 -12.06 -41.56 8.70
CA ASN A 35 -11.84 -40.15 9.05
C ASN A 35 -10.43 -39.69 8.63
N GLY A 36 -9.52 -40.62 8.32
CA GLY A 36 -8.15 -40.36 7.90
C GLY A 36 -7.19 -41.40 8.46
N TYR A 37 -5.92 -41.01 8.62
CA TYR A 37 -4.92 -41.76 9.37
C TYR A 37 -4.33 -40.86 10.45
N GLN A 38 -4.21 -41.37 11.67
CA GLN A 38 -3.44 -40.74 12.72
C GLN A 38 -2.00 -41.27 12.65
N PRO A 39 -0.99 -40.40 12.54
CA PRO A 39 0.39 -40.81 12.72
C PRO A 39 0.56 -41.25 14.17
N VAL A 40 1.05 -42.46 14.37
CA VAL A 40 1.62 -42.89 15.62
C VAL A 40 3.09 -43.11 15.33
N LEU A 41 3.92 -42.24 15.93
CA LEU A 41 5.34 -42.45 16.00
C LEU A 41 5.60 -43.84 16.58
N ARG A 42 6.57 -44.57 16.01
CA ARG A 42 7.01 -45.85 16.57
C ARG A 42 7.40 -45.69 18.04
N ASN A 43 7.47 -46.80 18.78
CA ASN A 43 7.80 -46.85 20.21
C ASN A 43 9.28 -46.51 20.52
N GLY A 44 9.84 -45.44 19.94
CA GLY A 44 11.22 -44.96 20.11
C GLY A 44 11.35 -43.58 20.78
N GLY A 45 10.24 -42.84 20.91
CA GLY A 45 10.13 -41.74 21.89
C GLY A 45 10.20 -40.32 21.36
N LEU A 46 10.23 -40.09 20.04
CA LEU A 46 9.87 -38.79 19.48
C LEU A 46 8.47 -38.36 19.96
N THR A 47 8.23 -37.04 20.06
CA THR A 47 6.93 -36.47 20.44
C THR A 47 6.39 -35.54 19.36
N GLN A 48 5.07 -35.31 19.36
CA GLN A 48 4.43 -34.39 18.41
C GLN A 48 5.00 -32.96 18.51
N GLU A 49 5.32 -32.50 19.73
CA GLU A 49 5.97 -31.20 20.00
C GLU A 49 7.30 -31.06 19.24
N ILE A 50 8.11 -32.12 19.21
CA ILE A 50 9.40 -32.17 18.52
C ILE A 50 9.23 -32.24 16.99
N LEU A 51 8.20 -32.94 16.50
CA LEU A 51 7.82 -32.87 15.08
C LEU A 51 7.42 -31.45 14.65
N ASP A 52 6.73 -30.69 15.52
CA ASP A 52 6.13 -29.38 15.26
C ASP A 52 7.01 -28.14 15.57
N THR A 53 8.22 -28.29 16.13
CA THR A 53 9.07 -27.13 16.48
C THR A 53 10.39 -27.01 15.70
N GLY A 54 10.62 -25.85 15.08
CA GLY A 54 11.94 -25.44 14.60
C GLY A 54 12.89 -24.89 15.68
N ASN A 55 12.50 -24.92 16.96
CA ASN A 55 13.26 -24.30 18.04
C ASN A 55 14.52 -25.11 18.38
N LEU A 56 15.69 -24.52 18.09
CA LEU A 56 16.98 -25.19 18.28
C LEU A 56 17.24 -25.61 19.73
N GLU A 57 16.89 -24.76 20.71
CA GLU A 57 17.03 -25.05 22.14
C GLU A 57 16.17 -26.27 22.50
N THR A 58 14.89 -26.27 22.12
CA THR A 58 13.98 -27.40 22.39
C THR A 58 14.43 -28.70 21.72
N LEU A 59 14.93 -28.65 20.49
CA LEU A 59 15.46 -29.82 19.77
C LEU A 59 16.72 -30.39 20.44
N MET A 60 17.67 -29.53 20.82
CA MET A 60 18.89 -29.93 21.54
C MET A 60 18.56 -30.48 22.94
N ASP A 61 17.66 -29.83 23.67
CA ASP A 61 17.30 -30.21 25.03
C ASP A 61 16.54 -31.55 25.07
N PHE A 62 15.71 -31.83 24.05
CA PHE A 62 15.12 -33.15 23.83
C PHE A 62 16.16 -34.21 23.43
N TRP A 63 17.09 -33.89 22.50
CA TRP A 63 18.16 -34.81 22.11
C TRP A 63 19.01 -35.23 23.31
N ASN A 64 19.49 -34.26 24.09
CA ASN A 64 20.34 -34.51 25.25
C ASN A 64 19.69 -35.46 26.27
N LYS A 65 18.36 -35.37 26.43
CA LYS A 65 17.56 -36.21 27.33
C LYS A 65 17.24 -37.60 26.76
N ASN A 66 17.02 -37.72 25.45
CA ASN A 66 16.40 -38.92 24.83
C ASN A 66 17.29 -39.66 23.81
N GLN A 67 18.47 -39.16 23.43
CA GLN A 67 19.34 -39.79 22.41
C GLN A 67 19.69 -41.28 22.70
N ASN A 68 19.64 -41.71 23.96
CA ASN A 68 19.86 -43.10 24.36
C ASN A 68 18.62 -44.01 24.25
N THR A 69 17.42 -43.44 24.09
CA THR A 69 16.16 -44.18 23.88
C THR A 69 15.69 -44.15 22.44
N LEU A 70 16.06 -43.13 21.66
CA LEU A 70 15.80 -43.06 20.22
C LEU A 70 16.44 -44.23 19.46
N ASN A 71 15.73 -44.78 18.49
CA ASN A 71 16.32 -45.71 17.52
C ASN A 71 17.18 -44.96 16.47
N ASP A 72 17.98 -45.67 15.69
CA ASP A 72 18.98 -45.03 14.81
C ASP A 72 18.37 -44.22 13.64
N GLU A 73 17.14 -44.53 13.21
CA GLU A 73 16.39 -43.73 12.23
C GLU A 73 15.92 -42.41 12.86
N GLU A 74 15.39 -42.46 14.09
CA GLU A 74 15.00 -41.27 14.87
C GLU A 74 16.21 -40.41 15.24
N LYS A 75 17.37 -41.03 15.51
CA LYS A 75 18.64 -40.31 15.73
C LYS A 75 19.05 -39.54 14.48
N ALA A 76 19.11 -40.21 13.32
CA ALA A 76 19.48 -39.58 12.06
C ALA A 76 18.51 -38.42 11.69
N TYR A 77 17.21 -38.63 11.91
CA TYR A 77 16.20 -37.59 11.74
C TYR A 77 16.42 -36.39 12.67
N MET A 78 16.60 -36.61 13.98
CA MET A 78 16.82 -35.54 14.95
C MET A 78 18.14 -34.80 14.72
N GLN A 79 19.20 -35.50 14.30
CA GLN A 79 20.45 -34.89 13.89
C GLN A 79 20.21 -33.93 12.71
N ALA A 80 19.55 -34.37 11.64
CA ALA A 80 19.23 -33.51 10.49
C ALA A 80 18.33 -32.30 10.86
N ARG A 81 17.41 -32.47 11.82
CA ARG A 81 16.60 -31.37 12.39
C ARG A 81 17.47 -30.35 13.14
N ILE A 82 18.43 -30.80 13.93
CA ILE A 82 19.35 -29.94 14.71
C ILE A 82 20.37 -29.24 13.80
N GLU A 83 20.93 -29.94 12.81
CA GLU A 83 21.80 -29.36 11.78
C GLU A 83 21.07 -28.24 11.01
N SER A 84 19.87 -28.53 10.51
CA SER A 84 18.97 -27.57 9.85
C SER A 84 18.71 -26.33 10.73
N ALA A 85 18.22 -26.53 11.95
CA ALA A 85 17.89 -25.42 12.85
C ALA A 85 19.12 -24.58 13.25
N THR A 86 20.28 -25.21 13.41
CA THR A 86 21.54 -24.49 13.72
C THR A 86 21.98 -23.60 12.57
N GLU A 87 21.98 -24.12 11.34
CA GLU A 87 22.38 -23.35 10.16
C GLU A 87 21.40 -22.20 9.87
N ILE A 88 20.10 -22.42 10.11
CA ILE A 88 19.06 -21.42 9.86
C ILE A 88 19.09 -20.31 10.90
N ASP A 89 19.34 -20.60 12.19
CA ASP A 89 19.52 -19.56 13.20
C ASP A 89 20.83 -18.77 12.97
N ARG A 90 21.91 -19.44 12.52
CA ARG A 90 23.15 -18.77 12.08
C ARG A 90 22.91 -17.80 10.91
N LEU A 91 22.13 -18.22 9.91
CA LEU A 91 21.80 -17.41 8.74
C LEU A 91 20.85 -16.26 9.07
N LYS A 92 19.85 -16.48 9.93
CA LYS A 92 18.97 -15.46 10.50
C LYS A 92 19.78 -14.40 11.25
N THR A 93 20.68 -14.82 12.15
CA THR A 93 21.57 -13.92 12.90
C THR A 93 22.47 -13.11 11.97
N LYS A 94 23.02 -13.73 10.92
CA LYS A 94 23.76 -13.03 9.87
C LYS A 94 22.88 -11.98 9.15
N ALA A 95 21.69 -12.35 8.70
CA ALA A 95 20.80 -11.46 7.94
C ALA A 95 20.35 -10.24 8.76
N LEU A 96 20.00 -10.46 10.04
CA LEU A 96 19.70 -9.38 10.99
C LEU A 96 20.92 -8.49 11.24
N THR A 97 22.12 -9.06 11.37
CA THR A 97 23.38 -8.29 11.51
C THR A 97 23.68 -7.46 10.26
N ASP A 98 23.50 -8.02 9.06
CA ASP A 98 23.70 -7.29 7.81
C ASP A 98 22.74 -6.09 7.71
N ILE A 99 21.47 -6.26 8.09
CA ILE A 99 20.49 -5.15 8.15
C ILE A 99 20.85 -4.13 9.24
N ALA A 100 21.32 -4.56 10.41
CA ALA A 100 21.77 -3.68 11.49
C ALA A 100 22.95 -2.79 11.07
N GLU A 101 23.87 -3.29 10.25
CA GLU A 101 24.94 -2.48 9.62
C GLU A 101 24.44 -1.56 8.49
N GLY A 102 23.22 -1.78 8.01
CA GLY A 102 22.62 -1.06 6.88
C GLY A 102 23.06 -1.59 5.51
N LYS A 103 23.53 -2.84 5.42
CA LYS A 103 23.65 -3.54 4.14
C LYS A 103 22.25 -3.84 3.62
N VAL A 104 22.10 -3.81 2.31
CA VAL A 104 20.86 -4.20 1.61
C VAL A 104 21.15 -5.52 0.91
N THR A 105 20.24 -6.49 1.02
CA THR A 105 20.30 -7.74 0.26
C THR A 105 20.36 -7.42 -1.23
N GLN A 106 21.35 -7.97 -1.94
CA GLN A 106 21.48 -7.81 -3.39
C GLN A 106 21.05 -9.11 -4.07
N GLY A 107 20.10 -9.01 -5.00
CA GLY A 107 19.90 -10.05 -6.02
C GLY A 107 21.10 -10.11 -6.96
N PRO A 108 21.22 -11.16 -7.80
CA PRO A 108 22.37 -11.31 -8.68
C PRO A 108 22.36 -10.23 -9.77
N GLU A 109 23.52 -9.93 -10.34
CA GLU A 109 23.60 -9.08 -11.53
C GLU A 109 23.00 -9.80 -12.74
N VAL A 110 22.20 -9.09 -13.53
CA VAL A 110 21.58 -9.61 -14.75
C VAL A 110 22.59 -9.54 -15.90
N ASP A 111 23.07 -10.70 -16.34
CA ASP A 111 23.95 -10.85 -17.50
C ASP A 111 23.17 -11.08 -18.81
N LYS A 112 23.92 -11.05 -19.92
CA LYS A 112 23.46 -11.40 -21.27
C LYS A 112 24.35 -12.46 -21.91
N GLN A 113 24.40 -13.65 -21.34
CA GLN A 113 25.18 -14.77 -21.89
C GLN A 113 24.34 -15.75 -22.74
N GLY A 114 24.86 -16.09 -23.92
CA GLY A 114 24.28 -17.13 -24.79
C GLY A 114 22.98 -16.75 -25.51
N GLY A 115 22.64 -15.46 -25.62
CA GLY A 115 21.35 -15.00 -26.16
C GLY A 115 20.20 -15.05 -25.15
N TYR A 116 20.52 -15.19 -23.86
CA TYR A 116 19.59 -15.12 -22.74
C TYR A 116 19.97 -13.96 -21.83
N THR A 117 18.97 -13.20 -21.38
CA THR A 117 19.09 -12.24 -20.29
C THR A 117 18.72 -12.94 -18.97
N GLY A 118 19.57 -12.87 -17.95
CA GLY A 118 19.34 -13.56 -16.67
C GLY A 118 20.61 -13.76 -15.85
N PHE A 119 20.74 -14.92 -15.19
CA PHE A 119 21.81 -15.26 -14.24
C PHE A 119 22.52 -16.55 -14.69
N SER A 120 23.52 -16.46 -15.57
CA SER A 120 24.21 -17.62 -16.16
C SER A 120 25.03 -18.40 -15.13
N ASN A 121 25.56 -17.70 -14.13
CA ASN A 121 26.38 -18.23 -13.05
C ASN A 121 25.55 -18.92 -11.95
N LEU A 122 24.24 -18.70 -11.90
CA LEU A 122 23.37 -19.36 -10.91
C LEU A 122 23.05 -20.78 -11.36
N LYS A 123 23.60 -21.78 -10.68
CA LYS A 123 23.45 -23.21 -10.98
C LYS A 123 22.75 -23.97 -9.87
N SER A 124 22.15 -25.10 -10.24
CA SER A 124 21.58 -26.04 -9.26
C SER A 124 22.68 -26.49 -8.28
N PRO A 125 22.39 -26.59 -6.97
CA PRO A 125 23.31 -27.21 -6.01
C PRO A 125 23.53 -28.71 -6.29
N GLY A 126 22.70 -29.36 -7.13
CA GLY A 126 22.93 -30.71 -7.62
C GLY A 126 21.68 -31.44 -8.08
N ILE A 127 21.64 -32.74 -7.79
CA ILE A 127 20.47 -33.62 -7.97
C ILE A 127 19.55 -33.44 -6.75
N GLN A 128 18.24 -33.60 -6.94
CA GLN A 128 17.35 -33.83 -5.79
C GLN A 128 17.71 -35.14 -5.06
N SER A 129 17.69 -35.13 -3.73
CA SER A 129 18.06 -36.28 -2.88
C SER A 129 16.93 -37.28 -2.63
N SER A 130 15.68 -36.88 -2.89
CA SER A 130 14.49 -37.73 -2.86
C SER A 130 13.72 -37.67 -4.19
N GLY A 131 12.70 -38.50 -4.35
CA GLY A 131 11.80 -38.46 -5.51
C GLY A 131 10.92 -37.20 -5.60
N HIS A 132 10.87 -36.37 -4.54
CA HIS A 132 10.08 -35.13 -4.48
C HIS A 132 10.93 -33.89 -4.14
N GLY A 133 12.23 -34.02 -3.89
CA GLY A 133 13.12 -32.94 -3.42
C GLY A 133 13.31 -31.77 -4.39
N CYS A 134 12.77 -31.84 -5.61
CA CYS A 134 12.82 -30.78 -6.62
C CYS A 134 12.36 -29.40 -6.09
N TRP A 135 11.36 -29.35 -5.20
CA TRP A 135 10.90 -28.10 -4.60
C TRP A 135 11.98 -27.46 -3.72
N SER A 136 12.71 -28.26 -2.93
CA SER A 136 13.74 -27.76 -2.01
C SER A 136 15.03 -27.41 -2.74
N VAL A 137 15.37 -28.11 -3.83
CA VAL A 137 16.45 -27.71 -4.75
C VAL A 137 16.11 -26.38 -5.45
N SER A 138 14.87 -26.20 -5.91
CA SER A 138 14.46 -24.95 -6.54
C SER A 138 14.42 -23.79 -5.53
N TYR A 139 13.94 -24.04 -4.31
CA TYR A 139 13.94 -23.04 -3.24
C TYR A 139 15.35 -22.66 -2.78
N SER A 140 16.26 -23.63 -2.67
CA SER A 140 17.70 -23.39 -2.45
C SER A 140 18.27 -22.41 -3.47
N MET A 141 17.94 -22.56 -4.76
CA MET A 141 18.36 -21.59 -5.78
C MET A 141 17.74 -20.20 -5.63
N LEU A 142 16.48 -20.08 -5.18
CA LEU A 142 15.87 -18.78 -4.87
C LEU A 142 16.67 -18.08 -3.75
N LEU A 143 16.94 -18.79 -2.65
CA LEU A 143 17.67 -18.27 -1.49
C LEU A 143 19.14 -17.96 -1.82
N LYS A 144 19.81 -18.83 -2.59
CA LYS A 144 21.19 -18.64 -3.07
C LYS A 144 21.33 -17.39 -3.95
N SER A 145 20.28 -16.99 -4.67
CA SER A 145 20.25 -15.72 -5.43
C SER A 145 20.38 -14.46 -4.55
N ARG A 146 20.17 -14.60 -3.23
CA ARG A 146 20.29 -13.55 -2.22
C ARG A 146 21.47 -13.78 -1.26
N GLY A 147 22.39 -14.67 -1.62
CA GLY A 147 23.56 -15.02 -0.80
C GLY A 147 23.26 -15.92 0.39
N VAL A 148 22.09 -16.58 0.43
CA VAL A 148 21.71 -17.56 1.46
C VAL A 148 21.86 -18.97 0.90
N ASP A 149 23.02 -19.58 1.15
CA ASP A 149 23.39 -20.87 0.56
C ASP A 149 22.93 -22.07 1.40
N LEU A 150 21.60 -22.27 1.46
CA LEU A 150 21.01 -23.41 2.17
C LEU A 150 21.00 -24.68 1.32
N SER A 151 21.41 -25.79 1.91
CA SER A 151 21.29 -27.13 1.31
C SER A 151 19.83 -27.56 1.23
N GLN A 152 19.52 -28.48 0.31
CA GLN A 152 18.17 -29.04 0.20
C GLN A 152 17.74 -29.78 1.47
N GLU A 153 18.69 -30.36 2.22
CA GLU A 153 18.40 -31.06 3.48
C GLU A 153 18.13 -30.09 4.63
N HIS A 154 18.84 -28.97 4.70
CA HIS A 154 18.55 -27.93 5.71
C HIS A 154 17.15 -27.35 5.48
N ILE A 155 16.73 -27.17 4.22
CA ILE A 155 15.37 -26.75 3.86
C ILE A 155 14.34 -27.83 4.23
N ARG A 156 14.60 -29.11 3.92
CA ARG A 156 13.71 -30.23 4.26
C ARG A 156 13.63 -30.53 5.76
N GLY A 157 14.65 -30.18 6.54
CA GLY A 157 14.68 -30.30 8.00
C GLY A 157 14.00 -29.15 8.76
N TRP A 158 13.74 -28.01 8.10
CA TRP A 158 13.20 -26.83 8.78
C TRP A 158 11.71 -26.96 9.11
N ARG A 159 11.28 -26.45 10.27
CA ARG A 159 9.86 -26.29 10.64
C ARG A 159 9.60 -24.92 11.27
N PRO A 160 8.36 -24.41 11.22
CA PRO A 160 7.94 -23.30 12.08
C PRO A 160 8.04 -23.67 13.57
N ASP A 161 8.17 -22.70 14.49
CA ASP A 161 8.12 -22.95 15.94
C ASP A 161 6.69 -22.84 16.49
N ARG A 162 5.93 -23.91 16.35
CA ARG A 162 4.49 -23.93 16.70
C ARG A 162 4.21 -24.07 18.19
N ALA A 163 5.19 -24.47 19.00
CA ALA A 163 5.02 -24.69 20.43
C ALA A 163 4.57 -23.43 21.20
N LYS A 164 4.87 -22.24 20.66
CA LYS A 164 4.52 -20.93 21.24
C LYS A 164 3.06 -20.50 21.00
N GLU A 165 2.28 -21.21 20.17
CA GLU A 165 0.91 -20.80 19.83
C GLU A 165 -0.12 -21.13 20.92
N THR A 166 -0.18 -20.32 21.97
CA THR A 166 -1.08 -20.44 23.13
C THR A 166 -2.55 -20.11 22.82
N THR A 167 -3.18 -20.89 21.94
CA THR A 167 -4.58 -20.68 21.53
C THR A 167 -5.60 -21.16 22.56
N SER A 168 -6.77 -20.51 22.58
CA SER A 168 -7.86 -20.73 23.54
C SER A 168 -8.50 -22.12 23.42
N SER A 169 -8.92 -22.69 24.55
CA SER A 169 -9.29 -24.12 24.69
C SER A 169 -10.38 -24.64 23.74
N GLU A 170 -11.35 -23.81 23.33
CA GLU A 170 -12.37 -24.23 22.35
C GLU A 170 -11.84 -24.20 20.91
N THR A 171 -10.91 -23.29 20.60
CA THR A 171 -10.23 -23.21 19.30
C THR A 171 -9.23 -24.35 19.10
N LYS A 172 -8.73 -24.93 20.20
CA LYS A 172 -7.69 -25.95 20.19
C LYS A 172 -8.02 -27.18 19.35
N MET A 173 -9.17 -27.84 19.49
CA MET A 173 -9.42 -29.12 18.79
C MET A 173 -9.39 -28.98 17.26
N GLU A 174 -10.02 -27.94 16.71
CA GLU A 174 -10.08 -27.71 15.25
C GLU A 174 -8.71 -27.26 14.70
N GLN A 175 -7.98 -26.47 15.48
CA GLN A 175 -6.58 -26.14 15.20
C GLN A 175 -5.64 -27.33 15.38
N GLU A 176 -5.87 -28.26 16.31
CA GLU A 176 -5.02 -29.42 16.58
C GLU A 176 -5.15 -30.45 15.44
N SER A 177 -6.36 -30.70 14.95
CA SER A 177 -6.57 -31.51 13.75
C SER A 177 -5.87 -30.88 12.53
N SER A 178 -5.98 -29.56 12.36
CA SER A 178 -5.37 -28.83 11.24
C SER A 178 -3.83 -28.75 11.35
N ARG A 179 -3.31 -28.45 12.54
CA ARG A 179 -1.88 -28.42 12.87
C ARG A 179 -1.26 -29.78 12.65
N SER A 180 -1.88 -30.86 13.15
CA SER A 180 -1.39 -32.22 13.00
C SER A 180 -1.30 -32.62 11.52
N ALA A 181 -2.34 -32.33 10.71
CA ALA A 181 -2.31 -32.60 9.26
C ALA A 181 -1.16 -31.86 8.54
N VAL A 182 -0.92 -30.58 8.88
CA VAL A 182 0.25 -29.84 8.36
C VAL A 182 1.57 -30.38 8.91
N SER A 183 1.60 -30.82 10.17
CA SER A 183 2.80 -31.35 10.82
C SER A 183 3.25 -32.63 10.12
N MET A 184 2.31 -33.53 9.83
CA MET A 184 2.53 -34.69 8.96
C MET A 184 3.08 -34.25 7.61
N ARG A 185 2.38 -33.32 6.93
CA ARG A 185 2.75 -32.87 5.58
C ARG A 185 4.18 -32.33 5.53
N MET A 186 4.52 -31.39 6.41
CA MET A 186 5.86 -30.80 6.52
C MET A 186 6.92 -31.85 6.90
N ASN A 187 6.57 -32.84 7.73
CA ASN A 187 7.45 -33.96 8.06
C ASN A 187 7.48 -35.09 7.02
N THR A 188 6.84 -34.91 5.86
CA THR A 188 6.96 -35.79 4.69
C THR A 188 7.47 -35.00 3.48
N ASP A 189 8.10 -35.67 2.53
CA ASP A 189 8.59 -35.01 1.31
C ASP A 189 7.48 -34.80 0.25
N THR A 190 6.40 -35.56 0.35
CA THR A 190 5.51 -35.91 -0.76
C THR A 190 4.53 -34.82 -1.20
N VAL A 191 4.29 -33.80 -0.36
CA VAL A 191 3.28 -32.76 -0.63
C VAL A 191 3.73 -31.34 -0.22
N ASN A 192 5.02 -31.14 0.08
CA ASN A 192 5.55 -29.81 0.44
C ASN A 192 5.73 -28.92 -0.79
N SER A 193 5.55 -27.61 -0.60
CA SER A 193 5.76 -26.61 -1.65
C SER A 193 6.50 -25.37 -1.12
N ILE A 194 7.09 -24.59 -2.02
CA ILE A 194 7.88 -23.39 -1.69
C ILE A 194 7.05 -22.38 -0.88
N ASP A 195 5.79 -22.16 -1.27
CA ASP A 195 4.88 -21.23 -0.60
C ASP A 195 4.61 -21.63 0.86
N GLU A 196 4.38 -22.92 1.13
CA GLU A 196 4.16 -23.43 2.49
C GLU A 196 5.39 -23.28 3.39
N MET A 197 6.58 -23.25 2.77
CA MET A 197 7.86 -22.99 3.43
C MET A 197 8.22 -21.50 3.45
N GLY A 198 7.32 -20.60 3.03
CA GLY A 198 7.55 -19.15 2.97
C GLY A 198 8.00 -18.51 4.29
N ASP A 199 7.73 -19.14 5.43
CA ASP A 199 8.24 -18.73 6.75
C ASP A 199 9.76 -18.90 6.89
N LEU A 200 10.37 -19.89 6.23
CA LEU A 200 11.83 -20.04 6.20
C LEU A 200 12.48 -18.80 5.56
N LEU A 201 11.90 -18.28 4.47
CA LEU A 201 12.32 -17.01 3.88
C LEU A 201 12.27 -15.88 4.90
N MET A 202 11.22 -15.79 5.72
CA MET A 202 11.09 -14.74 6.74
C MET A 202 12.14 -14.83 7.84
N GLN A 203 12.66 -16.03 8.14
CA GLN A 203 13.73 -16.22 9.10
C GLN A 203 15.11 -15.84 8.52
N VAL A 204 15.43 -16.22 7.27
CA VAL A 204 16.76 -16.00 6.69
C VAL A 204 16.88 -14.72 5.84
N LEU A 205 15.77 -14.11 5.42
CA LEU A 205 15.69 -12.89 4.61
C LEU A 205 14.48 -12.03 5.04
N PRO A 206 14.44 -11.48 6.28
CA PRO A 206 13.27 -10.82 6.87
C PRO A 206 12.81 -9.51 6.20
N ASN A 207 13.52 -9.02 5.18
CA ASN A 207 13.14 -7.87 4.35
C ASN A 207 12.73 -8.28 2.91
N THR A 208 12.47 -9.57 2.67
CA THR A 208 12.11 -10.11 1.35
C THR A 208 10.72 -10.76 1.39
N THR A 209 9.94 -10.55 0.33
CA THR A 209 8.61 -11.13 0.12
C THR A 209 8.71 -12.34 -0.79
N LEU A 210 7.98 -13.41 -0.51
CA LEU A 210 7.79 -14.51 -1.46
C LEU A 210 6.60 -14.17 -2.34
N THR A 211 6.81 -14.04 -3.65
CA THR A 211 5.73 -13.82 -4.61
C THR A 211 5.56 -15.09 -5.44
N SER A 212 4.33 -15.57 -5.59
CA SER A 212 3.99 -16.65 -6.50
C SER A 212 2.81 -16.29 -7.41
N VAL A 213 2.65 -17.03 -8.50
CA VAL A 213 1.45 -17.00 -9.34
C VAL A 213 1.09 -18.43 -9.67
N THR A 214 -0.13 -18.84 -9.33
CA THR A 214 -0.72 -20.10 -9.81
C THR A 214 -1.66 -19.77 -10.96
N LEU A 215 -1.50 -20.44 -12.10
CA LEU A 215 -2.41 -20.38 -13.23
C LEU A 215 -3.09 -21.75 -13.39
N ASP A 216 -4.40 -21.77 -13.22
CA ASP A 216 -5.23 -22.97 -13.26
C ASP A 216 -5.33 -23.52 -14.71
N PRO A 217 -5.58 -24.82 -14.90
CA PRO A 217 -5.96 -25.35 -16.20
C PRO A 217 -7.35 -24.83 -16.64
N LEU A 218 -7.62 -24.84 -17.94
CA LEU A 218 -8.87 -24.32 -18.50
C LEU A 218 -10.05 -25.27 -18.26
N LEU A 219 -11.01 -24.85 -17.41
CA LEU A 219 -12.23 -25.59 -17.12
C LEU A 219 -13.35 -25.21 -18.09
N LEU A 220 -13.41 -25.90 -19.25
CA LEU A 220 -14.43 -25.69 -20.29
C LEU A 220 -15.87 -25.82 -19.79
N GLU A 221 -16.11 -26.66 -18.78
CA GLU A 221 -17.43 -26.81 -18.12
C GLU A 221 -17.94 -25.49 -17.53
N GLY A 222 -17.02 -24.60 -17.13
CA GLY A 222 -17.27 -23.27 -16.61
C GLY A 222 -17.39 -22.19 -17.68
N LEU A 223 -17.66 -22.55 -18.94
CA LEU A 223 -17.84 -21.60 -20.05
C LEU A 223 -19.13 -21.88 -20.84
N THR A 224 -19.80 -20.78 -21.23
CA THR A 224 -20.91 -20.80 -22.16
C THR A 224 -20.65 -19.87 -23.34
N VAL A 225 -20.99 -20.31 -24.54
CA VAL A 225 -20.88 -19.55 -25.81
C VAL A 225 -22.27 -19.40 -26.39
N ASN A 226 -22.70 -18.15 -26.62
CA ASN A 226 -24.07 -17.78 -26.96
C ASN A 226 -25.15 -18.37 -26.00
N GLY A 227 -24.77 -18.60 -24.73
CA GLY A 227 -25.64 -19.21 -23.71
C GLY A 227 -25.74 -20.74 -23.76
N LYS A 228 -25.05 -21.40 -24.69
CA LYS A 228 -24.89 -22.86 -24.70
C LYS A 228 -23.63 -23.24 -23.92
N GLN A 229 -23.71 -24.22 -23.02
CA GLN A 229 -22.53 -24.84 -22.40
C GLN A 229 -21.77 -25.69 -23.43
N LEU A 230 -20.45 -25.66 -23.38
CA LEU A 230 -19.60 -26.43 -24.30
C LEU A 230 -19.48 -27.88 -23.84
N ASP A 231 -19.68 -28.83 -24.76
CA ASP A 231 -19.41 -30.25 -24.51
C ASP A 231 -18.19 -30.70 -25.35
N PRO A 232 -17.06 -31.07 -24.73
CA PRO A 232 -15.89 -31.60 -25.44
C PRO A 232 -16.17 -32.83 -26.32
N LYS A 233 -17.28 -33.55 -26.10
CA LYS A 233 -17.70 -34.71 -26.91
C LYS A 233 -18.57 -34.32 -28.11
N ASN A 234 -18.95 -33.05 -28.25
CA ASN A 234 -19.85 -32.56 -29.30
C ASN A 234 -19.07 -31.96 -30.48
N PRO A 235 -19.10 -32.57 -31.68
CA PRO A 235 -18.35 -32.07 -32.85
C PRO A 235 -18.72 -30.65 -33.28
N ALA A 236 -19.92 -30.16 -32.94
CA ALA A 236 -20.34 -28.80 -33.24
C ALA A 236 -19.64 -27.74 -32.37
N ASP A 237 -19.14 -28.12 -31.19
CA ASP A 237 -18.43 -27.23 -30.26
C ASP A 237 -16.92 -27.26 -30.45
N THR A 238 -16.37 -28.29 -31.10
CA THR A 238 -14.92 -28.50 -31.26
C THR A 238 -14.18 -27.29 -31.84
N ASN A 239 -14.77 -26.59 -32.82
CA ASN A 239 -14.16 -25.38 -33.38
C ASN A 239 -14.04 -24.25 -32.33
N ASP A 240 -15.10 -24.04 -31.55
CA ASP A 240 -15.12 -22.97 -30.54
C ASP A 240 -14.21 -23.33 -29.37
N ILE A 241 -14.20 -24.60 -28.94
CA ILE A 241 -13.26 -25.13 -27.94
C ILE A 241 -11.81 -24.93 -28.40
N ASN A 242 -11.47 -25.25 -29.65
CA ASN A 242 -10.12 -25.04 -30.18
C ASN A 242 -9.70 -23.56 -30.17
N ILE A 243 -10.61 -22.64 -30.54
CA ILE A 243 -10.36 -21.19 -30.47
C ILE A 243 -10.18 -20.73 -29.02
N ILE A 244 -10.99 -21.26 -28.08
CA ILE A 244 -10.87 -20.92 -26.65
C ILE A 244 -9.53 -21.40 -26.10
N ASN A 245 -9.14 -22.65 -26.35
CA ASN A 245 -7.85 -23.20 -25.90
C ASN A 245 -6.69 -22.38 -26.46
N GLN A 246 -6.68 -22.08 -27.77
CA GLN A 246 -5.63 -21.25 -28.40
C GLN A 246 -5.62 -19.78 -27.94
N SER A 247 -6.75 -19.24 -27.48
CA SER A 247 -6.82 -17.90 -26.89
C SER A 247 -6.40 -17.89 -25.43
N TYR A 248 -6.68 -18.97 -24.69
CA TYR A 248 -6.21 -19.20 -23.33
C TYR A 248 -4.69 -19.38 -23.31
N ASP A 249 -4.16 -20.37 -24.05
CA ASP A 249 -2.73 -20.67 -24.15
C ASP A 249 -1.89 -19.43 -24.50
N ARG A 250 -2.33 -18.65 -25.49
CA ARG A 250 -1.69 -17.39 -25.90
C ARG A 250 -1.68 -16.33 -24.81
N GLN A 251 -2.73 -16.26 -23.98
CA GLN A 251 -2.79 -15.34 -22.83
C GLN A 251 -1.99 -15.87 -21.63
N THR A 252 -1.97 -17.19 -21.38
CA THR A 252 -1.07 -17.85 -20.42
C THR A 252 0.40 -17.59 -20.80
N GLU A 253 0.78 -17.79 -22.07
CA GLU A 253 2.14 -17.56 -22.56
C GLU A 253 2.57 -16.10 -22.38
N GLN A 254 1.70 -15.14 -22.75
CA GLN A 254 1.95 -13.71 -22.54
C GLN A 254 2.05 -13.36 -21.05
N PHE A 255 1.24 -13.97 -20.19
CA PHE A 255 1.28 -13.74 -18.75
C PHE A 255 2.58 -14.27 -18.13
N LEU A 256 2.95 -15.52 -18.42
CA LEU A 256 4.22 -16.13 -17.99
C LEU A 256 5.41 -15.29 -18.44
N ARG A 257 5.43 -14.88 -19.73
CA ARG A 257 6.44 -13.98 -20.30
C ARG A 257 6.59 -12.70 -19.50
N ASN A 258 5.47 -12.06 -19.12
CA ASN A 258 5.50 -10.81 -18.36
C ASN A 258 6.05 -11.02 -16.94
N MET A 259 5.62 -12.06 -16.22
CA MET A 259 6.09 -12.33 -14.85
C MET A 259 7.56 -12.74 -14.82
N ILE A 260 8.00 -13.60 -15.75
CA ILE A 260 9.41 -14.01 -15.86
C ILE A 260 10.29 -12.80 -16.20
N ASN A 261 9.86 -11.89 -17.07
CA ASN A 261 10.58 -10.64 -17.33
C ASN A 261 10.63 -9.71 -16.12
N LYS A 262 9.52 -9.55 -15.37
CA LYS A 262 9.49 -8.73 -14.14
C LYS A 262 10.48 -9.27 -13.10
N ALA A 263 10.33 -10.56 -12.75
CA ALA A 263 11.17 -11.21 -11.75
C ALA A 263 12.66 -11.12 -12.11
N ILE A 264 13.04 -11.45 -13.36
CA ILE A 264 14.46 -11.43 -13.77
C ILE A 264 15.00 -10.01 -13.90
N ASN A 265 14.32 -9.10 -14.62
CA ASN A 265 14.91 -7.81 -15.03
C ASN A 265 14.62 -6.65 -14.05
N GLU A 266 13.54 -6.70 -13.28
CA GLU A 266 13.13 -5.62 -12.36
C GLU A 266 13.40 -5.98 -10.90
N GLU A 267 13.25 -7.27 -10.56
CA GLU A 267 13.39 -7.79 -9.19
C GLU A 267 14.66 -8.64 -8.99
N HIS A 268 15.48 -8.82 -10.03
CA HIS A 268 16.74 -9.55 -9.97
C HIS A 268 16.58 -10.94 -9.31
N SER A 269 15.53 -11.66 -9.67
CA SER A 269 15.15 -12.93 -9.05
C SER A 269 15.05 -14.05 -10.08
N PRO A 270 15.67 -15.23 -9.85
CA PRO A 270 15.30 -16.43 -10.57
C PRO A 270 13.84 -16.79 -10.27
N VAL A 271 13.21 -17.55 -11.15
CA VAL A 271 11.81 -17.94 -11.03
C VAL A 271 11.71 -19.46 -10.92
N SER A 272 11.29 -19.95 -9.77
CA SER A 272 10.86 -21.32 -9.60
C SER A 272 9.61 -21.58 -10.47
N LEU A 273 9.61 -22.69 -11.18
CA LEU A 273 8.57 -23.13 -12.12
C LEU A 273 8.11 -24.52 -11.70
N MET A 274 6.89 -24.63 -11.19
CA MET A 274 6.20 -25.90 -10.96
C MET A 274 5.26 -26.20 -12.13
N VAL A 275 5.40 -27.36 -12.76
CA VAL A 275 4.52 -27.82 -13.84
C VAL A 275 4.43 -29.34 -13.84
N ASN A 276 3.22 -29.90 -13.75
CA ASN A 276 2.96 -31.35 -13.56
C ASN A 276 3.74 -31.94 -12.36
N GLY A 277 3.49 -31.43 -11.16
CA GLY A 277 4.14 -31.85 -9.90
C GLY A 277 5.65 -31.64 -9.79
N HIS A 278 6.34 -31.18 -10.85
CA HIS A 278 7.80 -31.04 -10.87
C HIS A 278 8.27 -29.59 -10.83
N TYR A 279 9.32 -29.33 -10.05
CA TYR A 279 9.94 -28.02 -9.87
C TYR A 279 11.28 -27.87 -10.61
N MET A 280 11.40 -26.80 -11.39
CA MET A 280 12.62 -26.33 -12.05
C MET A 280 12.87 -24.85 -11.71
N THR A 281 14.09 -24.34 -11.91
CA THR A 281 14.40 -22.92 -11.68
C THR A 281 14.79 -22.22 -12.97
N ILE A 282 13.98 -21.28 -13.45
CA ILE A 282 14.31 -20.39 -14.56
C ILE A 282 15.43 -19.43 -14.13
N THR A 283 16.57 -19.50 -14.83
CA THR A 283 17.75 -18.65 -14.63
C THR A 283 18.01 -17.71 -15.81
N GLY A 284 17.12 -17.64 -16.79
CA GLY A 284 17.20 -16.67 -17.88
C GLY A 284 16.08 -16.81 -18.90
N ILE A 285 15.83 -15.75 -19.66
CA ILE A 285 14.87 -15.71 -20.77
C ILE A 285 15.59 -15.23 -22.05
N SER A 286 15.27 -15.81 -23.21
CA SER A 286 15.89 -15.47 -24.49
C SER A 286 15.65 -14.02 -24.87
N ASP A 287 16.51 -13.42 -25.69
CA ASP A 287 16.32 -12.03 -26.16
C ASP A 287 15.05 -11.86 -27.03
N ASP A 288 14.53 -12.93 -27.65
CA ASP A 288 13.20 -12.95 -28.31
C ASP A 288 12.02 -13.29 -27.36
N GLN A 289 12.35 -13.54 -26.10
CA GLN A 289 11.48 -13.88 -24.97
C GLN A 289 10.60 -15.12 -25.15
N LYS A 290 10.90 -16.02 -26.11
CA LYS A 290 10.12 -17.26 -26.34
C LYS A 290 10.64 -18.48 -25.60
N THR A 291 11.90 -18.46 -25.19
CA THR A 291 12.60 -19.61 -24.60
C THR A 291 13.18 -19.22 -23.25
N VAL A 292 13.08 -20.12 -22.27
CA VAL A 292 13.69 -19.97 -20.95
C VAL A 292 14.84 -20.96 -20.77
N ARG A 293 15.89 -20.50 -20.10
CA ARG A 293 16.97 -21.30 -19.54
C ARG A 293 16.57 -21.70 -18.13
N CYS A 294 16.49 -23.00 -17.88
CA CYS A 294 16.10 -23.56 -16.59
C CYS A 294 17.23 -24.44 -16.03
N GLU A 295 17.43 -24.45 -14.73
CA GLU A 295 18.14 -25.55 -14.06
C GLU A 295 17.11 -26.53 -13.52
N ASP A 296 17.28 -27.82 -13.81
CA ASP A 296 16.40 -28.91 -13.41
C ASP A 296 17.16 -29.87 -12.48
N SER A 297 16.53 -30.30 -11.39
CA SER A 297 17.09 -31.21 -10.39
C SER A 297 17.04 -32.68 -10.81
N PHE A 298 16.26 -33.05 -11.84
CA PHE A 298 16.41 -34.32 -12.55
C PHE A 298 17.59 -34.26 -13.52
N LYS A 299 18.56 -35.18 -13.33
CA LYS A 299 19.62 -35.44 -14.31
C LYS A 299 19.04 -35.69 -15.70
N ASN A 300 19.64 -35.08 -16.71
CA ASN A 300 19.55 -35.58 -18.09
C ASN A 300 20.70 -36.57 -18.38
N ASP A 301 20.59 -37.30 -19.48
CA ASP A 301 21.58 -38.31 -19.90
C ASP A 301 22.95 -37.72 -20.30
N GLN A 302 23.02 -36.39 -20.45
CA GLN A 302 24.25 -35.65 -20.79
C GLN A 302 24.95 -35.07 -19.54
N GLY A 303 24.45 -35.34 -18.34
CA GLY A 303 25.06 -34.92 -17.07
C GLY A 303 24.94 -33.42 -16.78
N THR A 304 24.08 -32.68 -17.48
CA THR A 304 23.85 -31.25 -17.24
C THR A 304 22.50 -31.02 -16.57
N PHE A 305 22.45 -30.03 -15.66
CA PHE A 305 21.20 -29.60 -15.03
C PHE A 305 20.48 -28.52 -15.85
N THR A 306 21.21 -27.79 -16.70
CA THR A 306 20.65 -26.74 -17.55
C THR A 306 19.82 -27.31 -18.70
N LYS A 307 18.51 -27.01 -18.73
CA LYS A 307 17.56 -27.29 -19.82
C LYS A 307 17.09 -25.99 -20.49
N TYR A 308 16.58 -26.11 -21.71
CA TYR A 308 15.97 -25.00 -22.45
C TYR A 308 14.56 -25.40 -22.89
N MET A 309 13.56 -24.56 -22.58
CA MET A 309 12.15 -24.84 -22.84
C MET A 309 11.49 -23.61 -23.47
N THR A 310 10.56 -23.80 -24.41
CA THR A 310 9.76 -22.67 -24.91
C THR A 310 8.61 -22.37 -23.96
N LEU A 311 8.20 -21.11 -23.86
CA LEU A 311 7.02 -20.74 -23.08
C LEU A 311 5.78 -21.50 -23.59
N ALA A 312 5.65 -21.66 -24.91
CA ALA A 312 4.62 -22.49 -25.53
C ALA A 312 4.65 -23.95 -25.06
N SER A 313 5.83 -24.57 -24.87
CA SER A 313 5.93 -25.93 -24.30
C SER A 313 5.56 -25.99 -22.82
N ILE A 314 5.83 -24.95 -22.05
CA ILE A 314 5.44 -24.87 -20.63
C ILE A 314 3.91 -24.74 -20.54
N VAL A 315 3.31 -23.86 -21.36
CA VAL A 315 1.85 -23.72 -21.47
C VAL A 315 1.18 -25.00 -21.94
N TYR A 316 1.75 -25.69 -22.94
CA TYR A 316 1.23 -26.98 -23.39
C TYR A 316 1.24 -28.03 -22.28
N LEU A 317 2.35 -28.15 -21.55
CA LEU A 317 2.47 -29.05 -20.40
C LEU A 317 1.51 -28.68 -19.27
N ALA A 318 1.20 -27.40 -19.08
CA ALA A 318 0.31 -26.92 -18.03
C ALA A 318 -1.18 -27.17 -18.32
N ASN A 319 -1.60 -26.90 -19.56
CA ASN A 319 -3.02 -26.76 -19.92
C ASN A 319 -3.64 -27.99 -20.60
N HIS A 320 -2.83 -28.92 -21.15
CA HIS A 320 -3.33 -30.01 -22.00
C HIS A 320 -3.11 -31.39 -21.37
N GLU A 321 -4.13 -32.27 -21.49
CA GLU A 321 -3.99 -33.68 -21.13
C GLU A 321 -2.95 -34.35 -22.03
N ARG A 322 -2.04 -35.14 -21.44
CA ARG A 322 -0.95 -35.81 -22.17
C ARG A 322 -0.82 -37.26 -21.74
N THR A 323 -0.66 -38.15 -22.71
CA THR A 323 -0.40 -39.58 -22.46
C THR A 323 1.11 -39.83 -22.39
N ARG A 324 1.57 -40.51 -21.35
CA ARG A 324 2.96 -40.99 -21.20
C ARG A 324 3.23 -42.17 -22.13
N GLU A 325 4.50 -42.53 -22.29
CA GLU A 325 4.94 -43.72 -23.06
C GLU A 325 4.38 -45.04 -22.49
N ASP A 326 4.09 -45.09 -21.18
CA ASP A 326 3.45 -46.21 -20.48
C ASP A 326 1.90 -46.25 -20.65
N GLY A 327 1.31 -45.30 -21.38
CA GLY A 327 -0.13 -45.18 -21.58
C GLY A 327 -0.89 -44.44 -20.47
N GLN A 328 -0.23 -44.03 -19.39
CA GLN A 328 -0.86 -43.24 -18.32
C GLN A 328 -1.21 -41.83 -18.84
N LYS A 329 -2.48 -41.45 -18.70
CA LYS A 329 -2.93 -40.06 -18.86
C LYS A 329 -2.45 -39.22 -17.67
N ILE A 330 -1.71 -38.16 -17.96
CA ILE A 330 -1.46 -37.04 -17.04
C ILE A 330 -2.52 -35.97 -17.34
N LEU A 331 -3.33 -35.64 -16.34
CA LEU A 331 -4.28 -34.54 -16.40
C LEU A 331 -3.54 -33.19 -16.32
N PRO A 332 -4.06 -32.11 -16.91
CA PRO A 332 -3.43 -30.80 -16.80
C PRO A 332 -3.57 -30.26 -15.37
N GLU A 333 -2.44 -29.93 -14.75
CA GLU A 333 -2.36 -29.38 -13.38
C GLU A 333 -2.22 -27.86 -13.35
N GLY A 334 -2.15 -27.20 -14.51
CA GLY A 334 -1.78 -25.78 -14.60
C GLY A 334 -0.27 -25.56 -14.43
N VAL A 335 0.09 -24.33 -14.05
CA VAL A 335 1.49 -23.92 -13.86
C VAL A 335 1.59 -22.93 -12.70
N LYS A 336 2.64 -23.07 -11.89
CA LYS A 336 2.94 -22.13 -10.82
C LYS A 336 4.35 -21.56 -10.96
N LEU A 337 4.45 -20.24 -10.82
CA LEU A 337 5.71 -19.51 -10.70
C LEU A 337 5.92 -19.07 -9.25
N SER A 338 7.14 -19.08 -8.73
CA SER A 338 7.49 -18.48 -7.42
C SER A 338 8.87 -17.80 -7.47
N TRP A 339 8.99 -16.59 -6.91
CA TRP A 339 10.22 -15.79 -6.93
C TRP A 339 10.29 -14.82 -5.72
N LEU A 340 11.43 -14.16 -5.53
CA LEU A 340 11.68 -13.29 -4.38
C LEU A 340 11.64 -11.80 -4.75
N HIS A 341 10.94 -11.00 -3.94
CA HIS A 341 10.84 -9.54 -4.09
C HIS A 341 11.44 -8.84 -2.86
N ASP A 342 12.57 -8.13 -3.02
CA ASP A 342 13.21 -7.42 -1.90
C ASP A 342 12.52 -6.09 -1.61
N MET A 343 11.98 -5.93 -0.40
CA MET A 343 11.35 -4.68 0.03
C MET A 343 12.43 -3.64 0.30
N LYS A 344 12.35 -2.51 -0.40
CA LYS A 344 13.37 -1.45 -0.29
C LYS A 344 13.05 -0.57 0.91
N MET A 345 13.49 -1.05 2.07
CA MET A 345 13.39 -0.40 3.38
C MET A 345 14.33 0.82 3.47
N PRO A 346 13.87 1.94 4.08
CA PRO A 346 14.76 3.06 4.38
C PRO A 346 15.68 2.73 5.57
N GLU A 347 16.74 3.51 5.73
CA GLU A 347 17.50 3.55 7.00
C GLU A 347 16.60 4.09 8.13
N TYR A 348 16.83 3.66 9.36
CA TYR A 348 15.99 3.98 10.52
C TYR A 348 15.80 5.49 10.75
N GLU A 349 16.85 6.30 10.52
CA GLU A 349 16.74 7.77 10.58
C GLU A 349 15.82 8.37 9.51
N LYS A 350 15.70 7.71 8.35
CA LYS A 350 14.97 8.21 7.16
C LYS A 350 13.52 7.74 7.10
N ARG A 351 13.07 6.81 7.95
CA ARG A 351 11.70 6.23 7.90
C ARG A 351 10.54 7.23 8.05
N LEU A 352 10.83 8.45 8.53
CA LEU A 352 9.87 9.56 8.61
C LEU A 352 9.84 10.46 7.35
N GLU A 353 10.82 10.31 6.46
CA GLU A 353 10.99 11.07 5.22
C GLU A 353 10.75 10.20 3.96
N GLU A 354 11.14 8.94 4.03
CA GLU A 354 11.02 7.92 2.98
C GLU A 354 10.11 6.78 3.45
N SER A 355 9.10 6.42 2.64
CA SER A 355 8.29 5.22 2.85
C SER A 355 8.97 3.98 2.23
N PRO A 356 8.80 2.78 2.79
CA PRO A 356 9.23 1.54 2.14
C PRO A 356 8.60 1.39 0.75
N LYS A 357 9.33 0.74 -0.16
CA LYS A 357 8.79 0.37 -1.47
C LYS A 357 8.33 -1.08 -1.43
N ILE A 358 7.04 -1.24 -1.15
CA ILE A 358 6.23 -2.44 -1.36
C ILE A 358 5.73 -2.42 -2.83
N ASP A 359 5.34 -3.56 -3.40
CA ASP A 359 4.79 -3.60 -4.76
C ASP A 359 3.56 -2.69 -4.90
N SER A 360 3.54 -1.91 -5.98
CA SER A 360 2.43 -1.07 -6.43
C SER A 360 1.04 -1.74 -6.47
N VAL A 361 1.00 -3.06 -6.69
CA VAL A 361 -0.23 -3.88 -6.69
C VAL A 361 -0.80 -4.00 -5.26
N ASP A 362 0.09 -4.14 -4.27
CA ASP A 362 -0.24 -4.51 -2.90
C ASP A 362 -0.32 -3.31 -1.94
N LEU A 363 0.12 -2.11 -2.36
CA LEU A 363 0.08 -0.84 -1.61
C LEU A 363 -1.28 -0.43 -1.00
N ASN A 364 -2.38 -1.07 -1.40
CA ASN A 364 -3.73 -0.80 -0.86
C ASN A 364 -4.14 -1.79 0.23
N TYR A 365 -3.40 -2.88 0.41
CA TYR A 365 -3.73 -4.01 1.28
C TYR A 365 -2.67 -4.23 2.36
N VAL A 366 -1.38 -4.00 2.07
CA VAL A 366 -0.30 -4.03 3.06
C VAL A 366 -0.20 -2.66 3.74
N LYS A 367 -0.20 -2.65 5.07
CA LYS A 367 0.24 -1.52 5.89
C LYS A 367 1.48 -1.93 6.68
N MET A 368 2.25 -0.94 7.11
CA MET A 368 3.39 -1.12 8.01
C MET A 368 3.33 -0.04 9.09
N ASP A 369 3.60 -0.40 10.35
CA ASP A 369 3.69 0.55 11.46
C ASP A 369 5.08 1.21 11.59
N GLU A 370 5.25 2.10 12.56
CA GLU A 370 6.51 2.81 12.80
C GLU A 370 7.67 1.94 13.34
N ASN A 371 7.36 0.69 13.72
CA ASN A 371 8.26 -0.33 14.26
C ASN A 371 8.62 -1.41 13.22
N GLY A 372 8.05 -1.34 12.01
CA GLY A 372 8.23 -2.34 10.96
C GLY A 372 7.27 -3.53 11.04
N ASN A 373 6.27 -3.52 11.92
CA ASN A 373 5.23 -4.57 11.92
C ASN A 373 4.33 -4.41 10.69
N MET A 374 4.07 -5.51 9.99
CA MET A 374 3.29 -5.55 8.75
C MET A 374 1.86 -6.06 9.02
N GLU A 375 0.86 -5.34 8.50
CA GLU A 375 -0.56 -5.71 8.59
C GLU A 375 -1.11 -5.92 7.18
N VAL A 376 -1.56 -7.14 6.86
CA VAL A 376 -2.31 -7.42 5.64
C VAL A 376 -3.80 -7.23 5.90
N SER A 377 -4.37 -6.19 5.30
CA SER A 377 -5.70 -5.64 5.58
C SER A 377 -6.55 -5.63 4.29
N VAL A 378 -6.90 -6.81 3.79
CA VAL A 378 -7.77 -6.95 2.60
C VAL A 378 -9.23 -6.59 2.93
N PRO A 379 -9.86 -5.64 2.21
CA PRO A 379 -11.26 -5.29 2.43
C PRO A 379 -12.22 -6.44 2.10
N THR A 380 -13.16 -6.76 3.00
CA THR A 380 -14.18 -7.82 2.83
C THR A 380 -15.18 -7.60 1.68
N ASN A 381 -15.04 -6.51 0.93
CA ASN A 381 -15.85 -6.16 -0.22
C ASN A 381 -15.06 -6.11 -1.54
N ASP A 382 -13.77 -6.43 -1.55
CA ASP A 382 -13.11 -6.82 -2.80
C ASP A 382 -13.53 -8.25 -3.17
N VAL A 383 -13.84 -8.44 -4.45
CA VAL A 383 -14.31 -9.71 -5.03
C VAL A 383 -13.20 -10.43 -5.81
N ASN A 384 -12.00 -9.83 -5.87
CA ASN A 384 -10.82 -10.39 -6.54
C ASN A 384 -9.70 -10.70 -5.54
N THR A 385 -9.68 -10.03 -4.38
CA THR A 385 -8.58 -10.08 -3.41
C THR A 385 -9.04 -10.75 -2.11
N SER A 386 -8.23 -11.64 -1.54
CA SER A 386 -8.44 -12.23 -0.21
C SER A 386 -7.12 -12.34 0.56
N SER A 387 -7.18 -12.31 1.89
CA SER A 387 -6.01 -12.63 2.71
C SER A 387 -5.66 -14.12 2.59
N TYR A 388 -4.37 -14.39 2.39
CA TYR A 388 -3.70 -15.68 2.45
C TYR A 388 -2.72 -15.67 3.66
N GLY A 389 -2.01 -16.76 3.96
CA GLY A 389 -1.35 -16.92 5.25
C GLY A 389 -2.30 -17.50 6.29
N ASN A 390 -2.14 -18.79 6.61
CA ASN A 390 -2.93 -19.47 7.64
C ASN A 390 -2.08 -20.53 8.36
N GLN A 391 -2.21 -20.60 9.68
CA GLN A 391 -1.65 -21.66 10.54
C GLN A 391 -1.96 -23.06 10.00
N ASN A 392 -3.15 -23.23 9.41
CA ASN A 392 -3.65 -24.46 8.77
C ASN A 392 -2.89 -24.88 7.49
N ILE A 393 -1.88 -24.12 7.03
CA ILE A 393 -0.95 -24.56 5.97
C ILE A 393 0.53 -24.47 6.39
N GLY A 394 0.84 -24.06 7.62
CA GLY A 394 2.20 -24.04 8.18
C GLY A 394 2.77 -22.63 8.39
N GLN A 395 2.16 -21.64 7.74
CA GLN A 395 2.54 -20.24 7.76
C GLN A 395 2.13 -19.55 9.08
N ILE A 396 3.12 -19.17 9.89
CA ILE A 396 2.99 -18.48 11.19
C ILE A 396 3.85 -17.21 11.30
N GLU A 397 4.92 -17.02 10.52
CA GLU A 397 5.82 -15.85 10.59
C GLU A 397 5.44 -14.70 9.65
N GLY A 398 4.43 -14.90 8.79
CA GLY A 398 4.03 -13.94 7.77
C GLY A 398 2.52 -13.74 7.63
N SER A 399 2.11 -13.09 6.53
CA SER A 399 0.73 -12.89 6.10
C SER A 399 0.70 -12.61 4.60
N GLY A 400 -0.30 -13.12 3.89
CA GLY A 400 -0.34 -13.11 2.43
C GLY A 400 -1.55 -12.41 1.81
N ILE A 401 -1.42 -12.06 0.53
CA ILE A 401 -2.51 -11.51 -0.30
C ILE A 401 -2.65 -12.40 -1.54
N ASN A 402 -3.83 -12.98 -1.74
CA ASN A 402 -4.24 -13.66 -2.96
C ASN A 402 -5.05 -12.68 -3.83
N ILE A 403 -4.62 -12.44 -5.07
CA ILE A 403 -5.30 -11.62 -6.07
C ILE A 403 -5.67 -12.50 -7.25
N SER A 404 -6.96 -12.63 -7.55
CA SER A 404 -7.46 -13.45 -8.66
C SER A 404 -6.95 -12.93 -10.01
N VAL A 405 -6.20 -13.77 -10.72
CA VAL A 405 -5.81 -13.51 -12.12
C VAL A 405 -7.03 -13.81 -12.99
N THR A 406 -7.34 -12.93 -13.96
CA THR A 406 -8.61 -13.01 -14.70
C THR A 406 -8.46 -12.73 -16.20
N LEU A 407 -9.06 -13.59 -17.03
CA LEU A 407 -9.16 -13.43 -18.48
C LEU A 407 -10.32 -12.47 -18.85
N ASP A 408 -10.11 -11.56 -19.81
CA ASP A 408 -11.21 -10.73 -20.35
C ASP A 408 -11.98 -11.49 -21.44
N MET A 409 -13.23 -11.85 -21.14
CA MET A 409 -14.14 -12.55 -22.05
C MET A 409 -14.43 -11.76 -23.34
N LYS A 410 -14.17 -10.45 -23.40
CA LYS A 410 -14.28 -9.67 -24.64
C LYS A 410 -13.19 -10.02 -25.66
N SER A 411 -11.97 -10.28 -25.20
CA SER A 411 -10.87 -10.69 -26.09
C SER A 411 -11.21 -12.05 -26.71
N LEU A 412 -11.64 -12.99 -25.87
CA LEU A 412 -12.09 -14.31 -26.27
C LEU A 412 -13.34 -14.27 -27.17
N SER A 413 -14.30 -13.40 -26.88
CA SER A 413 -15.49 -13.15 -27.72
C SER A 413 -15.12 -12.62 -29.11
N LYS A 414 -14.09 -11.76 -29.21
CA LYS A 414 -13.56 -11.28 -30.50
C LYS A 414 -12.91 -12.41 -31.30
N ASP A 415 -12.08 -13.23 -30.66
CA ASP A 415 -11.45 -14.42 -31.30
C ASP A 415 -12.52 -15.41 -31.80
N LEU A 416 -13.63 -15.57 -31.08
CA LEU A 416 -14.80 -16.36 -31.47
C LEU A 416 -15.75 -15.64 -32.46
N GLY A 417 -15.30 -14.60 -33.16
CA GLY A 417 -16.08 -13.91 -34.20
C GLY A 417 -17.27 -13.10 -33.67
N GLY A 418 -17.22 -12.65 -32.42
CA GLY A 418 -18.27 -11.86 -31.77
C GLY A 418 -19.34 -12.68 -31.02
N LYS A 419 -19.17 -14.01 -30.92
CA LYS A 419 -20.04 -14.85 -30.08
C LYS A 419 -19.96 -14.39 -28.62
N ALA A 420 -21.08 -14.34 -27.92
CA ALA A 420 -21.12 -13.91 -26.53
C ALA A 420 -20.57 -15.01 -25.61
N VAL A 421 -19.49 -14.73 -24.88
CA VAL A 421 -18.89 -15.68 -23.93
C VAL A 421 -19.21 -15.25 -22.50
N VAL A 422 -19.69 -16.19 -21.68
CA VAL A 422 -19.95 -15.97 -20.26
C VAL A 422 -19.38 -17.12 -19.45
N SER A 423 -18.53 -16.80 -18.47
CA SER A 423 -18.21 -17.70 -17.36
C SER A 423 -19.05 -17.34 -16.14
N PRO A 424 -19.59 -18.31 -15.39
CA PRO A 424 -20.08 -18.09 -14.03
C PRO A 424 -18.93 -18.07 -13.01
N ILE A 425 -17.71 -18.48 -13.39
CA ILE A 425 -16.53 -18.60 -12.53
C ILE A 425 -15.68 -17.31 -12.64
N GLY A 426 -16.23 -16.19 -12.17
CA GLY A 426 -15.48 -14.96 -12.01
C GLY A 426 -16.34 -13.68 -11.88
N PRO A 427 -15.83 -12.64 -11.20
CA PRO A 427 -16.57 -11.40 -11.00
C PRO A 427 -16.69 -10.56 -12.28
N GLY A 428 -17.93 -10.33 -12.73
CA GLY A 428 -18.25 -9.28 -13.71
C GLY A 428 -17.87 -9.60 -15.16
N ASN A 429 -18.25 -10.78 -15.65
CA ASN A 429 -17.99 -11.26 -17.02
C ASN A 429 -16.49 -11.48 -17.31
N LYS A 430 -15.78 -12.07 -16.35
CA LYS A 430 -14.42 -12.56 -16.49
C LYS A 430 -14.35 -14.05 -16.13
N TYR A 431 -13.34 -14.75 -16.63
CA TYR A 431 -12.97 -16.10 -16.17
C TYR A 431 -11.81 -15.98 -15.18
N ARG A 432 -11.85 -16.65 -14.01
CA ARG A 432 -10.70 -16.76 -13.11
C ARG A 432 -9.68 -17.72 -13.71
N MET A 433 -8.50 -17.21 -14.03
CA MET A 433 -7.37 -17.93 -14.61
C MET A 433 -6.40 -18.44 -13.54
N GLY A 434 -6.57 -18.05 -12.28
CA GLY A 434 -5.73 -18.45 -11.16
C GLY A 434 -5.61 -17.36 -10.08
N SER A 435 -4.45 -17.26 -9.45
CA SER A 435 -4.10 -16.23 -8.48
C SER A 435 -2.65 -15.77 -8.55
N TYR A 436 -2.43 -14.51 -8.17
CA TYR A 436 -1.15 -13.88 -7.86
C TYR A 436 -1.11 -13.75 -6.33
N ASP A 437 -0.06 -14.25 -5.70
CA ASP A 437 0.05 -14.44 -4.27
C ASP A 437 1.33 -13.79 -3.74
N SER A 438 1.21 -12.79 -2.86
CA SER A 438 2.36 -12.16 -2.18
C SER A 438 2.34 -12.52 -0.70
N TYR A 439 3.39 -13.17 -0.19
CA TYR A 439 3.53 -13.56 1.22
C TYR A 439 4.62 -12.73 1.92
N TYR A 440 4.19 -11.86 2.82
CA TYR A 440 5.00 -10.86 3.52
C TYR A 440 5.39 -11.33 4.93
N PRO A 441 6.56 -10.94 5.48
CA PRO A 441 6.92 -11.15 6.88
C PRO A 441 6.01 -10.34 7.81
N LYS A 442 5.77 -10.82 9.03
CA LYS A 442 5.06 -10.05 10.08
C LYS A 442 5.83 -8.82 10.57
N LYS A 443 7.17 -8.83 10.48
CA LYS A 443 8.05 -7.72 10.88
C LYS A 443 9.20 -7.57 9.88
N VAL A 444 9.29 -6.39 9.27
CA VAL A 444 10.46 -5.92 8.52
C VAL A 444 11.36 -5.08 9.42
N TYR A 445 12.62 -4.91 9.02
CA TYR A 445 13.66 -4.27 9.83
C TYR A 445 14.30 -3.10 9.08
N TYR A 446 14.42 -1.95 9.73
CA TYR A 446 15.08 -0.77 9.16
C TYR A 446 16.61 -0.91 9.21
N GLY A 447 17.29 -0.40 8.19
CA GLY A 447 18.76 -0.36 8.19
C GLY A 447 19.27 0.54 9.32
N LYS A 448 20.20 0.05 10.15
CA LYS A 448 20.77 0.78 11.32
C LYS A 448 19.74 1.15 12.40
N ASP A 449 18.77 0.28 12.65
CA ASP A 449 17.86 0.42 13.79
C ASP A 449 18.60 0.17 15.13
N PRO A 450 18.64 1.14 16.07
CA PRO A 450 19.27 0.97 17.37
C PRO A 450 18.67 -0.17 18.21
N ALA A 451 17.37 -0.46 18.06
CA ALA A 451 16.72 -1.54 18.78
C ALA A 451 17.20 -2.90 18.28
N LEU A 452 17.37 -3.06 16.95
CA LEU A 452 17.93 -4.28 16.36
C LEU A 452 19.41 -4.48 16.75
N ILE A 453 20.19 -3.39 16.78
CA ILE A 453 21.59 -3.43 17.24
C ILE A 453 21.65 -3.90 18.71
N GLN A 454 20.74 -3.43 19.57
CA GLN A 454 20.65 -3.87 20.96
C GLN A 454 20.14 -5.32 21.09
N GLU A 455 19.16 -5.74 20.30
CA GLU A 455 18.64 -7.11 20.25
C GLU A 455 19.76 -8.12 19.91
N LEU A 456 20.56 -7.81 18.89
CA LEU A 456 21.72 -8.62 18.49
C LEU A 456 22.83 -8.61 19.55
N GLN A 457 23.09 -7.48 20.21
CA GLN A 457 24.05 -7.42 21.32
C GLN A 457 23.62 -8.27 22.52
N VAL A 458 22.31 -8.40 22.81
CA VAL A 458 21.82 -9.29 23.86
C VAL A 458 21.96 -10.76 23.42
N GLY A 459 21.53 -11.11 22.20
CA GLY A 459 21.62 -12.48 21.67
C GLY A 459 23.05 -13.01 21.56
N ALA A 460 24.00 -12.17 21.13
CA ALA A 460 25.41 -12.53 21.03
C ALA A 460 26.09 -12.81 22.39
N ASN A 461 25.48 -12.40 23.50
CA ASN A 461 25.93 -12.76 24.86
C ASN A 461 25.26 -14.04 25.41
N GLN A 462 24.31 -14.63 24.67
CA GLN A 462 23.59 -15.85 25.06
C GLN A 462 24.01 -17.06 24.23
N LEU A 463 24.34 -16.86 22.95
CA LEU A 463 24.83 -17.90 22.04
C LEU A 463 26.37 -17.81 21.90
N ASP A 464 27.11 -18.57 22.71
CA ASP A 464 28.53 -18.83 22.43
C ASP A 464 28.65 -19.79 21.24
N PRO A 465 29.21 -19.37 20.08
CA PRO A 465 29.34 -20.24 18.91
C PRO A 465 30.24 -21.45 19.19
N ASN A 466 31.20 -21.31 20.10
CA ASN A 466 32.11 -22.39 20.49
C ASN A 466 31.36 -23.46 21.30
N ALA A 467 30.43 -23.07 22.18
CA ALA A 467 29.55 -23.99 22.89
C ALA A 467 28.64 -24.76 21.93
N THR A 468 28.00 -24.09 20.96
CA THR A 468 27.19 -24.75 19.91
C THR A 468 28.04 -25.74 19.10
N GLN A 469 29.25 -25.34 18.68
CA GLN A 469 30.16 -26.22 17.96
C GLN A 469 30.65 -27.41 18.81
N HIS A 470 30.91 -27.21 20.11
CA HIS A 470 31.23 -28.28 21.05
C HIS A 470 30.05 -29.24 21.28
N ILE A 471 28.81 -28.73 21.36
CA ILE A 471 27.61 -29.57 21.48
C ILE A 471 27.48 -30.48 20.25
N LEU A 472 27.67 -29.93 19.04
CA LEU A 472 27.65 -30.72 17.80
C LEU A 472 28.81 -31.74 17.74
N GLN A 473 30.01 -31.41 18.21
CA GLN A 473 31.12 -32.38 18.31
C GLN A 473 30.85 -33.47 19.34
N ASN A 474 30.33 -33.12 20.52
CA ASN A 474 30.06 -34.04 21.62
C ASN A 474 28.86 -34.95 21.34
N ALA A 475 27.87 -34.49 20.56
CA ALA A 475 26.75 -35.29 20.06
C ALA A 475 27.13 -36.20 18.87
N GLY A 476 28.39 -36.20 18.42
CA GLY A 476 28.87 -36.98 17.27
C GLY A 476 28.48 -36.43 15.89
N VAL A 477 27.74 -35.32 15.86
CA VAL A 477 27.24 -34.65 14.64
C VAL A 477 28.41 -34.11 13.80
N LEU A 478 29.34 -33.40 14.44
CA LEU A 478 30.63 -33.04 13.85
C LEU A 478 31.64 -34.16 14.11
N ASN A 479 31.69 -35.11 13.18
CA ASN A 479 32.40 -36.38 13.32
C ASN A 479 33.93 -36.20 13.44
N ASN A 480 34.49 -36.57 14.59
CA ASN A 480 35.92 -36.46 14.93
C ASN A 480 36.80 -37.49 14.19
N GLN A 481 37.04 -37.29 12.90
CA GLN A 481 37.92 -38.17 12.11
C GLN A 481 39.35 -37.62 11.95
N ALA A 482 40.16 -37.85 12.98
CA ALA A 482 41.60 -37.70 12.93
C ALA A 482 42.33 -38.83 13.67
N ASN A 483 42.22 -40.09 13.18
CA ASN A 483 43.28 -41.12 13.17
C ASN A 483 42.79 -42.52 12.69
N ASN A 484 43.77 -43.35 12.30
CA ASN A 484 43.76 -44.83 12.18
C ASN A 484 43.00 -45.53 11.02
N GLN A 485 43.76 -45.70 9.92
CA GLN A 485 44.13 -46.98 9.30
C GLN A 485 43.15 -48.19 9.27
N THR A 486 42.84 -48.58 8.03
CA THR A 486 42.91 -49.94 7.44
C THR A 486 42.87 -51.18 8.35
N ASP A 487 41.90 -52.06 8.10
CA ASP A 487 42.18 -53.49 7.95
C ASP A 487 41.23 -54.14 6.91
N THR A 488 41.57 -55.32 6.38
CA THR A 488 40.86 -55.96 5.24
C THR A 488 40.14 -57.25 5.60
N ALA A 489 38.89 -57.42 5.14
CA ALA A 489 38.16 -58.69 5.19
C ALA A 489 37.33 -58.92 3.92
N GLN A 490 37.28 -60.17 3.44
CA GLN A 490 36.40 -60.66 2.38
C GLN A 490 35.24 -61.45 2.99
N ILE A 491 34.07 -61.49 2.33
CA ILE A 491 33.19 -62.67 2.21
C ILE A 491 32.08 -62.43 1.15
N LEU A 492 31.36 -63.48 0.77
CA LEU A 492 30.60 -63.63 -0.49
C LEU A 492 29.15 -63.07 -0.47
N ASP A 493 28.57 -63.08 -1.67
CA ASP A 493 27.17 -62.84 -2.08
C ASP A 493 26.06 -63.18 -1.07
N GLY A 494 25.05 -62.31 -0.97
CA GLY A 494 23.82 -62.58 -0.21
C GLY A 494 22.84 -61.40 -0.08
N ASP A 495 21.98 -61.24 -1.09
CA ASP A 495 20.73 -60.44 -1.08
C ASP A 495 20.78 -58.89 -0.92
N THR A 496 19.74 -58.20 -1.41
CA THR A 496 19.83 -56.81 -1.89
C THR A 496 19.30 -55.71 -0.94
N THR A 497 19.75 -55.69 0.32
CA THR A 497 19.42 -54.58 1.26
C THR A 497 20.65 -53.80 1.78
N GLN A 498 21.85 -54.39 1.82
CA GLN A 498 23.01 -53.83 2.54
C GLN A 498 23.71 -52.61 1.87
N ASN A 499 23.32 -52.22 0.65
CA ASN A 499 24.16 -51.40 -0.25
C ASN A 499 24.04 -49.87 -0.13
N MET A 500 23.16 -49.32 0.74
CA MET A 500 23.11 -47.86 0.92
C MET A 500 24.33 -47.31 1.68
N LEU A 501 24.82 -48.05 2.69
CA LEU A 501 25.89 -47.61 3.61
C LEU A 501 27.29 -47.58 2.98
N ASN A 502 27.55 -48.38 1.92
CA ASN A 502 28.82 -48.42 1.18
C ASN A 502 28.71 -47.81 -0.22
N SER A 503 27.72 -46.95 -0.47
CA SER A 503 27.46 -46.42 -1.81
C SER A 503 28.56 -45.45 -2.28
N ALA A 504 28.97 -45.59 -3.55
CA ALA A 504 29.86 -44.65 -4.24
C ALA A 504 29.25 -43.24 -4.46
N PHE A 505 28.17 -42.91 -3.75
CA PHE A 505 27.62 -41.56 -3.61
C PHE A 505 28.32 -40.80 -2.47
N VAL A 506 28.48 -41.43 -1.30
CA VAL A 506 29.20 -40.86 -0.14
C VAL A 506 30.65 -40.54 -0.51
N GLN A 507 31.30 -41.45 -1.25
CA GLN A 507 32.67 -41.22 -1.75
C GLN A 507 32.74 -40.06 -2.76
N ARG A 508 31.75 -39.91 -3.65
CA ARG A 508 31.68 -38.75 -4.57
C ARG A 508 31.38 -37.43 -3.86
N MET A 509 30.59 -37.43 -2.78
CA MET A 509 30.42 -36.24 -1.93
C MET A 509 31.73 -35.84 -1.26
N ARG A 510 32.51 -36.80 -0.72
CA ARG A 510 33.86 -36.54 -0.18
C ARG A 510 34.81 -36.00 -1.24
N GLU A 511 34.84 -36.61 -2.43
CA GLU A 511 35.65 -36.14 -3.56
C GLU A 511 35.21 -34.77 -4.10
N GLN A 512 33.95 -34.36 -3.90
CA GLN A 512 33.48 -33.01 -4.24
C GLN A 512 33.91 -32.01 -3.17
N GLN A 513 33.63 -32.28 -1.89
CA GLN A 513 34.01 -31.42 -0.77
C GLN A 513 35.52 -31.17 -0.72
N MET A 514 36.37 -32.19 -0.95
CA MET A 514 37.82 -31.98 -1.01
C MET A 514 38.23 -31.11 -2.21
N ARG A 515 37.61 -31.25 -3.38
CA ARG A 515 37.89 -30.38 -4.54
C ARG A 515 37.43 -28.94 -4.33
N GLU A 516 36.29 -28.74 -3.66
CA GLU A 516 35.80 -27.41 -3.28
C GLU A 516 36.73 -26.74 -2.26
N GLN A 517 37.25 -27.51 -1.29
CA GLN A 517 38.24 -27.04 -0.32
C GLN A 517 39.61 -26.76 -0.97
N GLU A 518 40.06 -27.58 -1.92
CA GLU A 518 41.25 -27.30 -2.74
C GLU A 518 41.10 -26.03 -3.57
N LEU A 519 39.96 -25.84 -4.24
CA LEU A 519 39.64 -24.61 -4.99
C LEU A 519 39.60 -23.37 -4.10
N GLN A 520 39.03 -23.48 -2.89
CA GLN A 520 39.01 -22.39 -1.92
C GLN A 520 40.43 -22.05 -1.43
N ASN A 521 41.27 -23.07 -1.17
CA ASN A 521 42.67 -22.88 -0.80
C ASN A 521 43.50 -22.26 -1.94
N GLN A 522 43.29 -22.67 -3.19
CA GLN A 522 43.93 -22.05 -4.36
C GLN A 522 43.48 -20.59 -4.55
N ASN A 523 42.18 -20.28 -4.37
CA ASN A 523 41.71 -18.90 -4.42
C ASN A 523 42.30 -18.04 -3.29
N ASN A 524 42.40 -18.56 -2.07
CA ASN A 524 43.04 -17.85 -0.96
C ASN A 524 44.54 -17.57 -1.25
N GLN A 525 45.27 -18.54 -1.82
CA GLN A 525 46.65 -18.33 -2.27
C GLN A 525 46.73 -17.30 -3.40
N ASN A 526 45.82 -17.31 -4.38
CA ASN A 526 45.79 -16.34 -5.48
C ASN A 526 45.49 -14.92 -4.98
N ILE A 527 44.58 -14.75 -4.01
CA ILE A 527 44.30 -13.47 -3.35
C ILE A 527 45.55 -12.97 -2.62
N GLN A 528 46.22 -13.83 -1.84
CA GLN A 528 47.42 -13.47 -1.09
C GLN A 528 48.60 -13.12 -2.03
N ASN A 529 48.75 -13.85 -3.15
CA ASN A 529 49.74 -13.54 -4.18
C ASN A 529 49.46 -12.19 -4.86
N ASN A 530 48.20 -11.87 -5.17
CA ASN A 530 47.82 -10.57 -5.73
C ASN A 530 48.04 -9.41 -4.74
N GLN A 531 47.76 -9.60 -3.45
CA GLN A 531 48.08 -8.62 -2.40
C GLN A 531 49.60 -8.40 -2.29
N ASN A 532 50.40 -9.46 -2.30
CA ASN A 532 51.86 -9.36 -2.31
C ASN A 532 52.38 -8.60 -3.54
N MET A 533 51.81 -8.85 -4.72
CA MET A 533 52.16 -8.15 -5.96
C MET A 533 51.77 -6.67 -5.94
N GLN A 534 50.61 -6.31 -5.37
CA GLN A 534 50.20 -4.92 -5.15
C GLN A 534 51.15 -4.20 -4.17
N ASN A 535 51.55 -4.87 -3.08
CA ASN A 535 52.49 -4.32 -2.10
C ASN A 535 53.89 -4.08 -2.70
N GLN A 536 54.40 -5.00 -3.54
CA GLN A 536 55.64 -4.79 -4.29
C GLN A 536 55.51 -3.61 -5.28
N ASN A 537 54.39 -3.49 -5.98
CA ASN A 537 54.15 -2.36 -6.90
C ASN A 537 54.09 -1.01 -6.17
N MET A 538 53.49 -0.94 -4.97
CA MET A 538 53.53 0.27 -4.14
C MET A 538 54.95 0.58 -3.63
N GLN A 539 55.75 -0.42 -3.23
CA GLN A 539 57.16 -0.22 -2.89
C GLN A 539 57.96 0.33 -4.08
N ASN A 540 57.79 -0.24 -5.27
CA ASN A 540 58.47 0.20 -6.49
C ASN A 540 58.08 1.64 -6.89
N GLN A 541 56.80 2.00 -6.78
CA GLN A 541 56.35 3.38 -7.01
C GLN A 541 56.93 4.36 -5.98
N ASN A 542 57.02 3.98 -4.70
CA ASN A 542 57.66 4.83 -3.68
C ASN A 542 59.16 5.00 -3.91
N ILE A 543 59.85 3.98 -4.44
CA ILE A 543 61.26 4.07 -4.84
C ILE A 543 61.42 5.03 -6.04
N GLN A 544 60.58 4.93 -7.07
CA GLN A 544 60.61 5.85 -8.22
C GLN A 544 60.28 7.29 -7.82
N ASN A 545 59.30 7.50 -6.95
CA ASN A 545 58.94 8.83 -6.44
C ASN A 545 60.11 9.46 -5.66
N ASN A 546 60.80 8.70 -4.81
CA ASN A 546 61.98 9.20 -4.10
C ASN A 546 63.17 9.52 -5.02
N GLN A 547 63.35 8.79 -6.13
CA GLN A 547 64.37 9.12 -7.13
C GLN A 547 64.05 10.43 -7.89
N ASN A 548 62.79 10.69 -8.22
CA ASN A 548 62.38 11.93 -8.90
C ASN A 548 62.58 13.19 -8.04
N VAL A 549 62.50 13.08 -6.71
CA VAL A 549 62.70 14.22 -5.78
C VAL A 549 64.15 14.72 -5.76
N GLN A 550 65.14 13.92 -6.17
CA GLN A 550 66.56 14.32 -6.15
C GLN A 550 67.06 15.10 -7.37
N MET A 551 66.26 15.28 -8.44
CA MET A 551 66.72 15.85 -9.72
C MET A 551 66.22 17.26 -10.07
N GLN A 552 65.58 18.00 -9.16
CA GLN A 552 65.13 19.38 -9.43
C GLN A 552 65.51 20.40 -8.34
N GLN A 553 66.77 20.86 -8.38
CA GLN A 553 67.19 22.14 -7.80
C GLN A 553 68.09 22.90 -8.79
N ASN A 554 67.50 23.78 -9.62
CA ASN A 554 68.21 24.90 -10.28
C ASN A 554 67.24 25.96 -10.87
N VAL A 555 67.16 27.08 -10.13
CA VAL A 555 66.93 28.52 -10.46
C VAL A 555 67.27 28.96 -11.91
N PRO A 556 66.75 30.06 -12.56
CA PRO A 556 65.90 31.21 -12.08
C PRO A 556 64.67 31.69 -12.93
N ASN A 557 63.68 32.26 -12.23
CA ASN A 557 63.12 33.64 -12.26
C ASN A 557 62.97 34.56 -13.54
N GLN A 558 61.86 35.34 -13.53
CA GLN A 558 61.55 36.68 -14.13
C GLN A 558 60.99 36.95 -15.56
N SER A 559 59.82 37.65 -15.58
CA SER A 559 59.40 38.74 -16.52
C SER A 559 58.97 38.40 -17.97
N GLN A 560 58.17 39.19 -18.72
CA GLN A 560 57.19 40.28 -18.47
C GLN A 560 56.27 40.48 -19.72
N GLN A 561 55.05 41.05 -19.57
CA GLN A 561 54.21 41.67 -20.64
C GLN A 561 53.67 40.74 -21.78
N ALA A 562 52.67 41.06 -22.63
CA ALA A 562 51.45 41.89 -22.51
C ALA A 562 50.47 41.66 -23.72
N HIS A 563 49.28 42.29 -23.67
CA HIS A 563 48.32 42.61 -24.77
C HIS A 563 47.22 41.63 -25.27
N GLN A 564 45.98 42.17 -25.28
CA GLN A 564 44.88 42.06 -26.28
C GLN A 564 44.21 40.68 -26.50
N PHE A 565 42.89 40.56 -26.69
CA PHE A 565 41.97 41.43 -27.45
C PHE A 565 40.65 41.82 -26.72
N ASP A 566 39.74 42.47 -27.45
CA ASP A 566 38.59 43.27 -26.98
C ASP A 566 37.23 42.75 -27.57
N PRO A 567 36.15 43.50 -27.93
CA PRO A 567 34.81 43.12 -27.44
C PRO A 567 33.68 43.00 -28.50
N ASP A 568 32.69 42.11 -28.30
CA ASP A 568 31.32 42.37 -28.79
C ASP A 568 30.23 41.47 -28.16
N LEU A 569 28.95 41.84 -28.38
CA LEU A 569 27.69 41.21 -27.90
C LEU A 569 27.58 41.06 -26.36
N ILE A 570 26.71 41.76 -25.63
CA ILE A 570 25.57 42.64 -25.98
C ILE A 570 24.52 42.00 -26.90
N ALA A 571 23.72 41.10 -26.32
CA ALA A 571 22.32 40.94 -26.70
C ALA A 571 21.46 40.57 -25.48
N SER A 572 20.24 41.11 -25.41
CA SER A 572 19.12 40.59 -24.60
C SER A 572 19.33 40.37 -23.08
N LEU A 573 19.28 41.45 -22.28
CA LEU A 573 18.46 41.50 -21.04
C LEU A 573 18.33 42.93 -20.43
N LYS A 574 17.94 43.92 -21.24
CA LYS A 574 17.52 45.26 -20.76
C LYS A 574 16.00 45.48 -20.91
N PHE A 575 15.21 44.79 -20.09
CA PHE A 575 13.78 45.11 -19.95
C PHE A 575 13.23 44.77 -18.56
N LEU A 576 13.43 45.67 -17.58
CA LEU A 576 12.45 46.00 -16.51
C LEU A 576 12.91 47.17 -15.61
N ASP A 577 13.49 48.23 -16.19
CA ASP A 577 13.57 49.55 -15.53
C ASP A 577 13.04 50.64 -16.46
N ARG A 578 11.75 50.97 -16.27
CA ARG A 578 11.14 52.31 -16.42
C ARG A 578 9.62 52.29 -16.22
N LYS A 579 9.17 52.34 -14.96
CA LYS A 579 8.08 53.26 -14.52
C LYS A 579 7.83 53.18 -13.02
N ALA A 580 8.37 54.15 -12.28
CA ALA A 580 7.99 54.43 -10.91
C ALA A 580 7.32 55.82 -10.79
N LYS A 581 6.14 55.84 -10.16
CA LYS A 581 5.53 56.95 -9.38
C LYS A 581 4.90 58.17 -10.09
N SER A 582 3.90 58.71 -9.38
CA SER A 582 3.11 59.96 -9.58
C SER A 582 1.99 59.91 -10.65
N LEU A 583 0.79 60.49 -10.46
CA LEU A 583 0.33 61.58 -9.56
C LEU A 583 -1.08 61.36 -8.90
N LYS A 584 -1.22 61.84 -7.64
CA LYS A 584 -2.36 62.51 -6.92
C LYS A 584 -3.84 62.04 -7.06
N ARG A 585 -4.51 61.65 -5.94
CA ARG A 585 -5.51 62.39 -5.07
C ARG A 585 -6.96 62.40 -5.63
N VAL A 586 -8.07 62.48 -4.87
CA VAL A 586 -8.49 63.32 -3.71
C VAL A 586 -9.30 62.49 -2.65
N SER A 587 -9.84 63.13 -1.59
CA SER A 587 -10.36 62.55 -0.32
C SER A 587 -11.62 63.25 0.24
N LEU A 588 -12.30 62.60 1.24
CA LEU A 588 -13.13 63.14 2.36
C LEU A 588 -14.67 62.87 2.44
N SER A 589 -15.08 62.50 3.66
CA SER A 589 -16.28 62.90 4.46
C SER A 589 -17.75 62.58 4.08
N SER A 590 -18.32 61.60 4.80
CA SER A 590 -19.53 61.66 5.68
C SER A 590 -20.97 61.94 5.19
N GLN A 591 -21.93 61.36 5.95
CA GLN A 591 -23.38 61.63 6.11
C GLN A 591 -24.41 60.78 5.32
N VAL A 592 -25.65 60.76 5.85
CA VAL A 592 -26.82 59.87 5.62
C VAL A 592 -28.08 60.73 5.92
N PRO A 593 -29.17 60.76 5.08
CA PRO A 593 -30.31 59.82 5.22
C PRO A 593 -31.14 59.54 3.93
N HIS A 594 -32.27 58.83 4.09
CA HIS A 594 -33.22 58.41 3.04
C HIS A 594 -34.18 59.51 2.55
N HIS A 595 -34.70 59.36 1.32
CA HIS A 595 -36.15 59.22 1.00
C HIS A 595 -36.35 58.88 -0.51
N PHE A 596 -37.43 58.17 -0.87
CA PHE A 596 -37.90 57.96 -2.26
C PHE A 596 -39.20 58.75 -2.49
N SER A 597 -39.48 59.16 -3.74
CA SER A 597 -40.67 59.97 -4.07
C SER A 597 -41.76 59.17 -4.79
N VAL A 598 -43.02 59.58 -4.58
CA VAL A 598 -44.25 58.90 -5.05
C VAL A 598 -44.35 58.83 -6.58
N ASN A 599 -43.72 59.76 -7.31
CA ASN A 599 -43.83 59.85 -8.77
C ASN A 599 -43.37 58.57 -9.49
N ALA A 600 -42.32 57.91 -8.98
CA ALA A 600 -41.80 56.68 -9.59
C ALA A 600 -42.83 55.54 -9.64
N LEU A 601 -43.68 55.42 -8.62
CA LEU A 601 -44.74 54.40 -8.57
C LEU A 601 -45.87 54.68 -9.58
N LYS A 602 -46.09 55.95 -9.94
CA LYS A 602 -47.10 56.33 -10.92
C LYS A 602 -46.65 56.01 -12.35
N ASP A 603 -45.38 56.25 -12.66
CA ASP A 603 -44.77 55.89 -13.94
C ASP A 603 -44.73 54.36 -14.12
N GLU A 604 -44.48 53.61 -13.04
CA GLU A 604 -44.46 52.14 -13.04
C GLU A 604 -45.87 51.52 -13.18
N TYR A 605 -46.90 52.10 -12.55
CA TYR A 605 -48.30 51.69 -12.72
C TYR A 605 -48.79 51.84 -14.17
N GLU A 606 -48.56 53.00 -14.80
CA GLU A 606 -48.94 53.22 -16.20
C GLU A 606 -48.15 52.31 -17.16
N ALA A 607 -46.89 51.97 -16.85
CA ALA A 607 -46.12 51.00 -17.63
C ALA A 607 -46.71 49.58 -17.57
N ILE A 608 -47.20 49.13 -16.41
CA ILE A 608 -47.87 47.83 -16.24
C ILE A 608 -49.21 47.81 -17.00
N LYS A 609 -50.00 48.89 -16.89
CA LYS A 609 -51.29 49.07 -17.57
C LYS A 609 -51.15 49.06 -19.10
N GLN A 610 -50.14 49.73 -19.62
CA GLN A 610 -49.71 49.66 -21.03
C GLN A 610 -49.30 48.23 -21.45
N HIS A 611 -48.71 47.44 -20.55
CA HIS A 611 -48.27 46.08 -20.84
C HIS A 611 -49.45 45.10 -20.97
N ILE A 612 -50.40 45.15 -20.03
CA ILE A 612 -51.61 44.30 -20.04
C ILE A 612 -52.43 44.55 -21.31
N LYS A 613 -52.65 45.83 -21.68
CA LYS A 613 -53.33 46.22 -22.94
C LYS A 613 -52.63 45.78 -24.22
N LYS A 614 -51.35 45.37 -24.15
CA LYS A 614 -50.58 44.93 -25.32
C LYS A 614 -50.66 43.42 -25.57
N ASP A 615 -51.10 42.65 -24.58
CA ASP A 615 -51.17 41.20 -24.63
C ASP A 615 -52.60 40.69 -24.47
N LYS A 616 -53.25 40.41 -25.61
CA LYS A 616 -54.66 40.01 -25.70
C LYS A 616 -55.01 38.72 -24.92
N TYR A 617 -54.03 37.91 -24.53
CA TYR A 617 -54.28 36.74 -23.69
C TYR A 617 -54.49 37.10 -22.20
N LEU A 618 -53.87 38.17 -21.71
CA LEU A 618 -54.04 38.62 -20.32
C LEU A 618 -55.35 39.40 -20.14
N GLU A 619 -55.73 40.20 -21.14
CA GLU A 619 -56.94 41.03 -21.11
C GLU A 619 -58.23 40.21 -20.90
N SER A 620 -58.29 38.96 -21.37
CA SER A 620 -59.44 38.06 -21.16
C SER A 620 -59.58 37.49 -19.75
N GLY A 621 -58.57 37.66 -18.89
CA GLY A 621 -58.56 37.16 -17.51
C GLY A 621 -59.11 38.14 -16.47
N PHE A 622 -59.33 39.41 -16.83
CA PHE A 622 -59.78 40.46 -15.91
C PHE A 622 -61.25 40.85 -16.16
N PRO A 623 -62.03 41.21 -15.11
CA PRO A 623 -63.42 41.58 -15.25
C PRO A 623 -63.60 42.91 -16.01
N GLN A 624 -64.69 43.05 -16.77
CA GLN A 624 -65.00 44.31 -17.47
C GLN A 624 -65.02 45.50 -16.50
N GLY A 625 -64.34 46.58 -16.89
CA GLY A 625 -64.19 47.79 -16.08
C GLY A 625 -63.07 47.75 -15.04
N TRP A 626 -62.16 46.75 -15.08
CA TRP A 626 -61.04 46.65 -14.12
C TRP A 626 -60.22 47.94 -14.02
N GLU A 627 -59.80 48.54 -15.15
CA GLU A 627 -58.99 49.76 -15.14
C GLU A 627 -59.62 50.90 -14.35
N GLN A 628 -60.93 51.11 -14.47
CA GLN A 628 -61.61 52.23 -13.82
C GLN A 628 -61.63 52.07 -12.30
N ARG A 629 -61.87 50.85 -11.81
CA ARG A 629 -61.77 50.53 -10.36
C ARG A 629 -60.35 50.67 -9.83
N TYR A 630 -59.35 50.31 -10.64
CA TYR A 630 -57.95 50.36 -10.23
C TYR A 630 -57.37 51.78 -10.28
N ASP A 631 -57.81 52.62 -11.22
CA ASP A 631 -57.52 54.06 -11.23
C ASP A 631 -58.17 54.78 -10.04
N GLU A 632 -59.41 54.42 -9.68
CA GLU A 632 -60.07 54.87 -8.45
C GLU A 632 -59.32 54.39 -7.19
N ALA A 633 -58.88 53.13 -7.13
CA ALA A 633 -58.10 52.63 -6.00
C ALA A 633 -56.75 53.36 -5.85
N PHE A 634 -55.99 53.49 -6.94
CA PHE A 634 -54.67 54.13 -6.93
C PHE A 634 -54.74 55.64 -6.62
N SER A 635 -55.80 56.32 -7.06
CA SER A 635 -56.00 57.75 -6.76
C SER A 635 -56.52 58.03 -5.35
N ASN A 636 -57.14 57.06 -4.68
CA ASN A 636 -57.55 57.17 -3.27
C ASN A 636 -56.45 56.73 -2.29
N ASN A 637 -55.80 55.58 -2.51
CA ASN A 637 -54.63 55.14 -1.73
C ASN A 637 -53.73 54.15 -2.52
N PRO A 638 -52.50 54.54 -2.91
CA PRO A 638 -51.60 53.67 -3.69
C PRO A 638 -51.18 52.34 -3.01
N VAL A 639 -51.34 52.21 -1.68
CA VAL A 639 -50.89 51.01 -0.95
C VAL A 639 -51.85 49.84 -1.12
N ASP A 640 -53.16 50.07 -0.94
CA ASP A 640 -54.18 49.01 -0.93
C ASP A 640 -54.35 48.33 -2.30
N PHE A 641 -54.06 49.07 -3.38
CA PHE A 641 -53.99 48.57 -4.76
C PHE A 641 -53.14 47.28 -4.88
N SER A 642 -52.00 47.22 -4.17
CA SER A 642 -51.08 46.07 -4.24
C SER A 642 -51.63 44.79 -3.61
N ILE A 643 -52.52 44.92 -2.61
CA ILE A 643 -53.06 43.81 -1.82
C ILE A 643 -54.20 43.13 -2.57
N GLN A 644 -55.11 43.91 -3.18
CA GLN A 644 -56.25 43.37 -3.91
C GLN A 644 -55.80 42.57 -5.14
N LEU A 645 -54.90 43.16 -5.96
CA LEU A 645 -54.38 42.52 -7.18
C LEU A 645 -53.67 41.18 -6.89
N THR A 646 -53.01 41.07 -5.74
CA THR A 646 -52.34 39.83 -5.30
C THR A 646 -53.33 38.77 -4.85
N THR A 647 -54.48 39.17 -4.29
CA THR A 647 -55.47 38.25 -3.69
C THR A 647 -56.24 37.46 -4.77
N ASP A 648 -56.66 38.13 -5.85
CA ASP A 648 -57.50 37.52 -6.88
C ASP A 648 -56.75 36.45 -7.70
N ILE A 649 -55.41 36.53 -7.78
CA ILE A 649 -54.56 35.59 -8.50
C ILE A 649 -54.40 34.23 -7.78
N VAL A 650 -54.52 34.20 -6.45
CA VAL A 650 -54.13 33.03 -5.63
C VAL A 650 -55.22 31.96 -5.52
N ASN A 651 -56.50 32.33 -5.64
CA ASN A 651 -57.64 31.47 -5.31
C ASN A 651 -57.96 30.34 -6.33
N GLY A 652 -57.11 30.10 -7.34
CA GLY A 652 -57.46 29.26 -8.51
C GLY A 652 -57.17 27.75 -8.44
N PHE A 653 -56.25 27.25 -7.59
CA PHE A 653 -55.63 25.93 -7.80
C PHE A 653 -55.23 25.14 -6.52
N GLY A 654 -56.18 24.46 -5.85
CA GLY A 654 -55.90 23.64 -4.64
C GLY A 654 -56.03 22.10 -4.81
N LEU A 655 -55.39 21.30 -3.92
CA LEU A 655 -55.75 19.94 -3.44
C LEU A 655 -54.67 19.34 -2.47
N GLN A 656 -54.91 18.18 -1.81
CA GLN A 656 -54.25 17.75 -0.53
C GLN A 656 -53.85 16.24 -0.38
N ASN A 657 -53.22 15.90 0.78
CA ASN A 657 -53.17 14.60 1.53
C ASN A 657 -52.13 13.50 1.15
N GLN A 658 -51.62 12.60 2.04
CA GLN A 658 -51.43 12.54 3.52
C GLN A 658 -50.51 11.32 3.91
N ALA A 659 -49.82 11.30 5.08
CA ALA A 659 -49.29 10.09 5.79
C ALA A 659 -48.61 10.38 7.17
N ALA A 660 -48.52 9.39 8.08
CA ALA A 660 -47.80 9.37 9.37
C ALA A 660 -47.45 7.90 9.78
N TYR A 661 -47.01 7.44 10.97
CA TYR A 661 -46.75 7.96 12.35
C TYR A 661 -45.82 6.95 13.12
N TYR A 662 -45.07 7.31 14.19
CA TYR A 662 -44.59 6.38 15.26
C TYR A 662 -44.05 7.10 16.52
N ASP A 663 -43.75 6.36 17.61
CA ASP A 663 -43.66 6.87 19.01
C ASP A 663 -42.29 7.45 19.46
N LYS A 664 -42.34 8.26 20.53
CA LYS A 664 -41.31 9.18 21.03
C LYS A 664 -40.58 8.70 22.29
N ASN A 665 -41.17 7.82 23.10
CA ASN A 665 -40.68 7.60 24.48
C ASN A 665 -39.40 6.76 24.54
N PHE A 666 -39.35 5.63 23.82
CA PHE A 666 -38.18 4.74 23.74
C PHE A 666 -36.89 5.46 23.33
N TYR A 667 -37.00 6.37 22.35
CA TYR A 667 -35.88 7.16 21.83
C TYR A 667 -35.18 8.00 22.91
N ASN A 668 -35.95 8.59 23.83
CA ASN A 668 -35.40 9.46 24.88
C ASN A 668 -34.60 8.66 25.93
N ALA A 669 -35.09 7.47 26.30
CA ALA A 669 -34.40 6.58 27.24
C ALA A 669 -33.05 6.11 26.68
N PHE A 670 -33.04 5.65 25.41
CA PHE A 670 -31.83 5.21 24.73
C PHE A 670 -30.78 6.33 24.59
N MET A 671 -31.21 7.54 24.21
CA MET A 671 -30.30 8.67 24.05
C MET A 671 -29.72 9.17 25.39
N SER A 672 -30.46 9.06 26.50
CA SER A 672 -29.96 9.38 27.83
C SER A 672 -28.84 8.42 28.28
N LEU A 673 -29.01 7.11 28.07
CA LEU A 673 -27.97 6.12 28.38
C LEU A 673 -26.69 6.37 27.57
N LYS A 674 -26.83 6.68 26.26
CA LYS A 674 -25.70 7.01 25.38
C LYS A 674 -24.91 8.24 25.85
N GLN A 675 -25.58 9.29 26.33
CA GLN A 675 -24.89 10.46 26.90
C GLN A 675 -24.12 10.12 28.18
N LYS A 676 -24.70 9.30 29.07
CA LYS A 676 -24.03 8.86 30.32
C LYS A 676 -22.78 8.03 30.02
N MET A 677 -22.83 7.12 29.05
CA MET A 677 -21.66 6.34 28.63
C MET A 677 -20.53 7.21 28.05
N ASN A 678 -20.86 8.25 27.29
CA ASN A 678 -19.85 9.19 26.77
C ASN A 678 -19.21 10.03 27.90
N PHE A 679 -19.99 10.45 28.90
CA PHE A 679 -19.48 11.18 30.07
C PHE A 679 -18.57 10.30 30.97
N ALA A 680 -18.92 9.01 31.10
CA ALA A 680 -18.11 8.01 31.79
C ALA A 680 -16.71 7.86 31.16
N ALA A 681 -16.63 7.79 29.82
CA ALA A 681 -15.37 7.66 29.09
C ALA A 681 -14.41 8.87 29.24
N GLN A 682 -14.90 10.02 29.73
CA GLN A 682 -14.13 11.25 29.87
C GLN A 682 -13.60 11.50 31.30
N ASN A 683 -14.03 10.74 32.32
CA ASN A 683 -13.67 10.96 33.73
C ASN A 683 -12.96 9.75 34.35
N GLN A 684 -11.67 9.61 34.06
CA GLN A 684 -10.86 8.43 34.42
C GLN A 684 -10.69 8.20 35.94
N ASN A 685 -10.85 9.23 36.78
CA ASN A 685 -10.47 9.18 38.19
C ASN A 685 -11.52 8.56 39.15
N ASN A 686 -12.63 7.98 38.67
CA ASN A 686 -13.70 7.48 39.57
C ASN A 686 -14.50 6.26 39.05
N ALA A 687 -13.81 5.32 38.41
CA ALA A 687 -14.43 4.19 37.67
C ALA A 687 -15.45 3.35 38.48
N GLN A 688 -15.24 3.11 39.78
CA GLN A 688 -16.18 2.31 40.59
C GLN A 688 -17.54 3.00 40.80
N VAL A 689 -17.55 4.32 41.01
CA VAL A 689 -18.80 5.11 41.14
C VAL A 689 -19.56 5.09 39.81
N VAL A 690 -18.83 5.17 38.69
CA VAL A 690 -19.39 5.14 37.34
C VAL A 690 -20.04 3.78 37.01
N LYS A 691 -19.40 2.65 37.38
CA LYS A 691 -19.99 1.32 37.16
C LYS A 691 -21.33 1.16 37.89
N GLY A 692 -21.40 1.52 39.18
CA GLY A 692 -22.64 1.41 39.96
C GLY A 692 -23.83 2.22 39.43
N VAL A 693 -23.58 3.36 38.77
CA VAL A 693 -24.64 4.16 38.11
C VAL A 693 -25.10 3.52 36.80
N LEU A 694 -24.17 3.03 35.97
CA LEU A 694 -24.49 2.38 34.70
C LEU A 694 -25.25 1.05 34.92
N ASP A 695 -24.84 0.25 35.91
CA ASP A 695 -25.52 -1.00 36.26
C ASP A 695 -26.99 -0.76 36.65
N ALA A 696 -27.30 0.35 37.34
CA ALA A 696 -28.67 0.71 37.72
C ALA A 696 -29.53 1.15 36.51
N ASP A 697 -28.99 1.96 35.60
CA ASP A 697 -29.70 2.37 34.38
C ASP A 697 -29.92 1.20 33.40
N ILE A 698 -28.92 0.31 33.24
CA ILE A 698 -29.02 -0.88 32.39
C ILE A 698 -30.09 -1.82 32.93
N ASN A 699 -30.12 -2.08 34.25
CA ASN A 699 -31.18 -2.89 34.86
C ASN A 699 -32.57 -2.26 34.67
N ASN A 700 -32.71 -0.93 34.71
CA ASN A 700 -33.99 -0.26 34.41
C ASN A 700 -34.41 -0.43 32.95
N LEU A 701 -33.50 -0.28 31.99
CA LEU A 701 -33.81 -0.46 30.57
C LEU A 701 -34.19 -1.92 30.25
N THR A 702 -33.45 -2.88 30.81
CA THR A 702 -33.78 -4.31 30.71
C THR A 702 -35.16 -4.63 31.31
N ASN A 703 -35.50 -4.04 32.46
CA ASN A 703 -36.82 -4.18 33.08
C ASN A 703 -37.98 -3.50 32.33
N GLN A 704 -37.70 -2.60 31.37
CA GLN A 704 -38.71 -2.06 30.46
C GLN A 704 -38.89 -2.98 29.25
N ILE A 705 -37.79 -3.41 28.63
CA ILE A 705 -37.81 -4.30 27.45
C ILE A 705 -38.44 -5.67 27.78
N THR A 706 -38.26 -6.21 28.99
CA THR A 706 -38.86 -7.50 29.39
C THR A 706 -40.34 -7.40 29.81
N LYS A 707 -40.93 -6.20 29.88
CA LYS A 707 -42.34 -6.00 30.27
C LYS A 707 -43.27 -5.63 29.12
N ASP A 708 -42.73 -5.33 27.94
CA ASP A 708 -43.50 -5.05 26.73
C ASP A 708 -43.37 -6.21 25.73
N PRO A 709 -44.42 -7.04 25.54
CA PRO A 709 -44.37 -8.21 24.66
C PRO A 709 -44.39 -7.89 23.17
N TYR A 710 -44.56 -6.62 22.76
CA TYR A 710 -44.43 -6.18 21.36
C TYR A 710 -43.00 -5.79 21.04
N LEU A 711 -42.34 -4.99 21.90
CA LEU A 711 -40.94 -4.59 21.71
C LEU A 711 -39.99 -5.79 21.68
N SER A 712 -40.25 -6.84 22.48
CA SER A 712 -39.44 -8.06 22.48
C SER A 712 -39.53 -8.89 21.19
N LYS A 713 -40.48 -8.60 20.30
CA LYS A 713 -40.70 -9.37 19.07
C LYS A 713 -40.16 -8.67 17.82
N GLU A 714 -40.56 -7.42 17.58
CA GLU A 714 -40.12 -6.68 16.38
C GLU A 714 -38.61 -6.37 16.38
N PHE A 715 -37.96 -6.31 17.54
CA PHE A 715 -36.53 -6.03 17.64
C PHE A 715 -35.62 -7.21 17.22
N PHE A 716 -36.16 -8.44 17.16
CA PHE A 716 -35.37 -9.66 16.91
C PHE A 716 -35.75 -10.44 15.64
N ASP A 717 -36.98 -10.33 15.14
CA ASP A 717 -37.39 -10.94 13.86
C ASP A 717 -36.79 -10.24 12.61
N GLY A 718 -36.02 -9.16 12.80
CA GLY A 718 -35.49 -8.30 11.73
C GLY A 718 -34.05 -8.58 11.27
N ASN A 719 -33.88 -9.40 10.23
CA ASN A 719 -32.65 -9.63 9.43
C ASN A 719 -31.65 -10.73 9.85
N PHE A 720 -32.09 -11.87 10.41
CA PHE A 720 -31.26 -13.09 10.41
C PHE A 720 -31.99 -14.30 9.81
N GLY A 721 -31.30 -15.00 8.91
CA GLY A 721 -31.83 -16.15 8.20
C GLY A 721 -31.83 -17.42 9.05
N THR A 722 -33.00 -18.06 9.13
CA THR A 722 -33.31 -19.39 9.69
C THR A 722 -32.11 -20.35 9.91
N ASN A 723 -31.60 -20.41 11.14
CA ASN A 723 -31.58 -21.63 11.98
C ASN A 723 -30.57 -21.52 13.16
N TYR A 724 -30.98 -20.97 14.30
CA TYR A 724 -30.42 -21.32 15.62
C TYR A 724 -31.38 -20.89 16.73
N ASN A 725 -31.70 -21.79 17.67
CA ASN A 725 -32.45 -21.47 18.89
C ASN A 725 -31.51 -20.81 19.92
N ALA A 726 -31.19 -19.54 19.73
CA ALA A 726 -30.39 -18.77 20.67
C ALA A 726 -31.25 -18.22 21.82
N ASN A 727 -30.91 -18.57 23.06
CA ASN A 727 -31.54 -18.01 24.26
C ASN A 727 -31.20 -16.50 24.37
N PRO A 728 -32.19 -15.57 24.44
CA PRO A 728 -31.93 -14.13 24.55
C PRO A 728 -30.98 -13.75 25.70
N TYR A 729 -31.01 -14.51 26.81
CA TYR A 729 -30.14 -14.30 27.97
C TYR A 729 -28.64 -14.41 27.62
N ALA A 730 -28.29 -15.26 26.64
CA ALA A 730 -26.91 -15.43 26.19
C ALA A 730 -26.40 -14.22 25.39
N ALA A 731 -27.26 -13.59 24.58
CA ALA A 731 -26.90 -12.38 23.82
C ALA A 731 -26.67 -11.18 24.75
N THR A 732 -27.53 -10.99 25.77
CA THR A 732 -27.33 -9.95 26.78
C THR A 732 -26.08 -10.22 27.63
N LYS A 733 -25.85 -11.47 28.05
CA LYS A 733 -24.63 -11.83 28.80
C LYS A 733 -23.36 -11.57 27.97
N GLY A 734 -23.33 -12.00 26.70
CA GLY A 734 -22.19 -11.78 25.81
C GLY A 734 -21.92 -10.31 25.44
N LEU A 735 -22.83 -9.38 25.79
CA LEU A 735 -22.58 -7.94 25.76
C LEU A 735 -21.94 -7.45 27.07
N LEU A 736 -22.43 -7.93 28.21
CA LEU A 736 -21.87 -7.63 29.54
C LEU A 736 -20.44 -8.16 29.70
N ASP A 737 -20.19 -9.40 29.29
CA ASP A 737 -18.86 -10.03 29.32
C ASP A 737 -17.83 -9.21 28.50
N LYS A 738 -18.25 -8.59 27.39
CA LYS A 738 -17.42 -7.68 26.57
C LYS A 738 -17.18 -6.32 27.22
N ILE A 739 -18.15 -5.80 27.98
CA ILE A 739 -18.00 -4.54 28.72
C ILE A 739 -17.00 -4.72 29.86
N ASP A 740 -17.09 -5.81 30.64
CA ASP A 740 -16.13 -6.08 31.71
C ASP A 740 -14.72 -6.41 31.17
N ALA A 741 -14.59 -7.04 30.00
CA ALA A 741 -13.29 -7.20 29.34
C ALA A 741 -12.62 -5.84 29.00
N VAL A 742 -13.38 -4.85 28.52
CA VAL A 742 -12.84 -3.50 28.25
C VAL A 742 -12.39 -2.81 29.54
N PHE A 743 -13.12 -2.98 30.65
CA PHE A 743 -12.69 -2.47 31.96
C PHE A 743 -11.42 -3.14 32.48
N GLN A 744 -11.27 -4.46 32.31
CA GLN A 744 -10.05 -5.17 32.71
C GLN A 744 -8.82 -4.71 31.92
N ILE A 745 -8.94 -4.56 30.59
CA ILE A 745 -7.86 -4.05 29.73
C ILE A 745 -7.41 -2.65 30.19
N SER A 746 -8.36 -1.74 30.47
CA SER A 746 -8.06 -0.39 30.95
C SER A 746 -7.37 -0.39 32.32
N ALA A 747 -7.77 -1.28 33.24
CA ALA A 747 -7.12 -1.43 34.54
C ALA A 747 -5.68 -1.95 34.41
N GLN A 748 -5.45 -2.95 33.56
CA GLN A 748 -4.11 -3.52 33.31
C GLN A 748 -3.16 -2.50 32.67
N GLN A 749 -3.66 -1.71 31.71
CA GLN A 749 -2.89 -0.66 31.04
C GLN A 749 -2.47 0.47 32.01
N ASN A 750 -3.34 0.85 32.95
CA ASN A 750 -3.00 1.79 34.02
C ASN A 750 -1.93 1.26 34.98
N MET A 751 -1.96 -0.04 35.31
CA MET A 751 -0.96 -0.69 36.16
C MET A 751 0.42 -0.66 35.50
N GLN A 752 0.49 -0.97 34.19
CA GLN A 752 1.72 -0.92 33.40
C GLN A 752 2.27 0.52 33.29
N ASN A 753 1.40 1.53 33.16
CA ASN A 753 1.79 2.94 33.15
C ASN A 753 2.41 3.40 34.49
N GLN A 754 1.90 2.93 35.64
CA GLN A 754 2.53 3.21 36.94
C GLN A 754 3.92 2.57 37.04
N GLN A 755 4.06 1.32 36.59
CA GLN A 755 5.33 0.58 36.60
C GLN A 755 6.39 1.28 35.73
N ASN A 756 5.99 1.82 34.56
CA ASN A 756 6.86 2.60 33.67
C ASN A 756 7.34 3.92 34.31
N MET A 757 6.47 4.65 35.00
CA MET A 757 6.89 5.87 35.74
C MET A 757 7.88 5.55 36.87
N GLN A 758 7.67 4.45 37.59
CA GLN A 758 8.54 4.02 38.68
C GLN A 758 9.93 3.62 38.16
N ASN A 759 9.99 2.97 36.99
CA ASN A 759 11.25 2.66 36.29
C ASN A 759 11.98 3.93 35.80
N GLN A 760 11.27 4.95 35.32
CA GLN A 760 11.89 6.24 34.98
C GLN A 760 12.50 6.96 36.19
N GLN A 761 11.82 6.97 37.33
CA GLN A 761 12.39 7.54 38.57
C GLN A 761 13.65 6.80 39.02
N ASN A 762 13.67 5.46 38.90
CA ASN A 762 14.84 4.65 39.25
C ASN A 762 16.05 4.98 38.34
N MET A 763 15.85 5.17 37.03
CA MET A 763 16.94 5.60 36.13
C MET A 763 17.44 7.01 36.44
N GLN A 764 16.56 7.98 36.72
CA GLN A 764 16.98 9.33 37.12
C GLN A 764 17.79 9.31 38.43
N ASN A 765 17.40 8.48 39.40
CA ASN A 765 18.13 8.32 40.65
C ASN A 765 19.53 7.70 40.44
N GLN A 766 19.68 6.73 39.53
CA GLN A 766 21.01 6.20 39.15
C GLN A 766 21.90 7.25 38.47
N GLN A 767 21.37 8.02 37.51
CA GLN A 767 22.12 9.10 36.86
C GLN A 767 22.57 10.17 37.86
N ASN A 768 21.71 10.53 38.83
CA ASN A 768 22.06 11.49 39.88
C ASN A 768 23.18 10.97 40.81
N MET A 769 23.22 9.67 41.13
CA MET A 769 24.32 9.08 41.89
C MET A 769 25.65 9.07 41.11
N GLN A 770 25.63 8.73 39.82
CA GLN A 770 26.82 8.77 38.96
C GLN A 770 27.38 10.20 38.83
N ASN A 771 26.49 11.19 38.66
CA ASN A 771 26.90 12.61 38.58
C ASN A 771 27.50 13.14 39.89
N GLN A 772 27.05 12.65 41.07
CA GLN A 772 27.68 13.02 42.34
C GLN A 772 29.08 12.42 42.53
N GLN A 773 29.33 11.21 42.03
CA GLN A 773 30.65 10.58 42.11
C GLN A 773 31.72 11.29 41.26
N ASN A 774 31.32 11.98 40.18
CA ASN A 774 32.25 12.64 39.24
C ASN A 774 32.69 14.07 39.62
N MET A 775 32.18 14.68 40.69
CA MET A 775 32.60 16.02 41.14
C MET A 775 33.69 16.02 42.23
N GLY A 776 34.31 14.86 42.49
CA GLY A 776 35.17 14.62 43.65
C GLY A 776 36.64 15.08 43.57
N GLN A 777 37.07 15.84 42.55
CA GLN A 777 38.46 16.33 42.48
C GLN A 777 38.65 17.57 41.59
N ALA A 778 38.85 18.74 42.21
CA ALA A 778 39.37 19.95 41.56
C ALA A 778 40.11 20.84 42.58
N GLN A 779 41.40 21.09 42.37
CA GLN A 779 42.15 22.14 43.08
C GLN A 779 42.23 23.42 42.22
N PRO A 780 42.28 24.62 42.83
CA PRO A 780 42.24 25.88 42.09
C PRO A 780 43.60 26.27 41.50
N THR A 781 43.64 26.59 40.21
CA THR A 781 44.78 27.23 39.54
C THR A 781 44.68 28.76 39.63
N ALA A 782 45.78 29.41 40.03
CA ALA A 782 45.94 30.85 39.98
C ALA A 782 46.76 31.28 38.75
N ASN A 783 46.44 32.45 38.17
CA ASN A 783 47.16 33.03 37.05
C ASN A 783 48.58 33.50 37.44
N THR A 784 49.54 33.40 36.52
CA THR A 784 50.49 34.50 36.24
C THR A 784 51.25 34.30 34.92
N THR A 785 51.86 35.38 34.41
CA THR A 785 52.46 35.46 33.08
C THR A 785 53.96 35.77 33.17
N GLN A 786 54.78 35.13 32.33
CA GLN A 786 56.14 35.53 31.87
C GLN A 786 57.18 36.07 32.88
N ALA A 787 58.27 35.31 33.08
CA ALA A 787 59.66 35.81 32.99
C ALA A 787 60.68 34.64 32.89
N GLN A 788 61.90 34.92 32.42
CA GLN A 788 63.05 34.00 32.44
C GLN A 788 64.01 34.33 33.63
N PRO A 789 65.26 33.80 33.72
CA PRO A 789 65.60 32.50 34.29
C PRO A 789 66.66 32.62 35.41
N THR A 790 67.08 31.50 36.05
CA THR A 790 68.52 31.09 36.27
C THR A 790 68.73 30.02 37.36
N THR A 791 69.81 29.24 37.18
CA THR A 791 70.72 28.61 38.19
C THR A 791 70.22 27.75 39.38
N ASN A 792 70.56 26.47 39.28
CA ASN A 792 71.45 25.71 40.20
C ASN A 792 71.00 25.09 41.56
N THR A 793 71.26 23.77 41.61
CA THR A 793 71.97 22.98 42.66
C THR A 793 71.25 22.32 43.86
N THR A 794 71.85 21.18 44.24
CA THR A 794 71.82 20.45 45.54
C THR A 794 70.54 19.69 45.96
N GLN A 795 70.45 18.42 45.53
CA GLN A 795 70.82 17.20 46.31
C GLN A 795 71.05 17.31 47.84
N PRO A 796 71.00 16.21 48.65
CA PRO A 796 70.89 14.77 48.27
C PRO A 796 69.99 13.85 49.16
N GLN A 797 70.04 12.53 48.86
CA GLN A 797 70.35 11.42 49.80
C GLN A 797 69.27 10.38 50.25
N ALA A 798 69.75 9.13 50.37
CA ALA A 798 69.30 8.00 51.25
C ALA A 798 68.09 7.10 50.87
N GLN A 799 68.40 6.06 50.08
CA GLN A 799 68.05 4.63 50.23
C GLN A 799 68.00 4.05 51.68
N PRO A 800 67.66 2.75 51.93
CA PRO A 800 66.77 1.80 51.20
C PRO A 800 65.92 0.87 52.14
N THR A 801 65.03 0.03 51.58
CA THR A 801 64.74 -1.35 52.08
C THR A 801 64.15 -2.24 50.97
N ALA A 802 63.94 -3.55 51.21
CA ALA A 802 63.91 -4.57 50.13
C ALA A 802 62.75 -5.60 50.16
N ASN A 803 62.56 -6.24 48.98
CA ASN A 803 61.97 -7.56 48.70
C ASN A 803 60.53 -7.92 49.16
N THR A 804 59.67 -8.22 48.18
CA THR A 804 59.02 -9.56 48.04
C THR A 804 58.44 -9.74 46.62
N THR A 805 57.80 -10.89 46.31
CA THR A 805 57.91 -11.53 44.98
C THR A 805 56.58 -11.81 44.26
N GLN A 806 56.42 -11.31 43.01
CA GLN A 806 55.60 -11.84 41.89
C GLN A 806 54.06 -12.06 42.08
N PRO A 807 53.27 -12.32 41.01
CA PRO A 807 53.58 -12.37 39.56
C PRO A 807 52.84 -11.29 38.73
N GLN A 808 52.85 -11.45 37.40
CA GLN A 808 52.42 -10.45 36.39
C GLN A 808 50.92 -10.49 36.05
N THR A 809 50.38 -9.35 35.62
CA THR A 809 49.24 -9.25 34.69
C THR A 809 49.62 -8.37 33.50
N GLN A 810 49.12 -8.68 32.30
CA GLN A 810 49.43 -7.93 31.07
C GLN A 810 48.73 -6.56 31.03
N PRO A 811 49.33 -5.52 30.41
CA PRO A 811 48.65 -4.25 30.18
C PRO A 811 47.70 -4.32 28.97
N THR A 812 46.43 -4.04 29.18
CA THR A 812 45.44 -3.91 28.10
C THR A 812 45.72 -2.63 27.29
N ALA A 813 45.83 -2.75 25.97
CA ALA A 813 46.11 -1.60 25.09
C ALA A 813 44.84 -0.78 24.83
N ASN A 814 44.76 0.43 25.40
CA ASN A 814 43.72 1.40 25.04
C ASN A 814 44.01 2.00 23.66
N THR A 815 43.24 1.58 22.65
CA THR A 815 43.26 2.15 21.29
C THR A 815 42.45 3.43 21.22
N THR A 816 43.03 4.54 21.69
CA THR A 816 42.47 5.88 21.49
C THR A 816 42.39 6.21 20.00
N GLN A 817 41.21 6.09 19.39
CA GLN A 817 41.02 6.52 18.00
C GLN A 817 41.26 8.04 17.88
N PRO A 818 41.89 8.51 16.78
CA PRO A 818 42.05 9.94 16.54
C PRO A 818 40.68 10.58 16.30
N GLN A 819 40.26 11.46 17.21
CA GLN A 819 39.05 12.26 17.03
C GLN A 819 39.20 13.10 15.75
N GLN A 820 38.26 12.96 14.81
CA GLN A 820 38.23 13.84 13.64
C GLN A 820 37.90 15.29 14.07
N PRO A 821 38.51 16.30 13.44
CA PRO A 821 38.22 17.70 13.75
C PRO A 821 36.74 18.00 13.47
N VAL A 822 36.07 18.59 14.45
CA VAL A 822 34.65 18.96 14.36
C VAL A 822 34.47 20.07 13.32
N ASP A 823 33.46 19.95 12.46
CA ASP A 823 33.06 21.00 11.51
C ASP A 823 32.75 22.30 12.27
N GLU A 824 33.41 23.41 11.91
CA GLU A 824 33.21 24.72 12.53
C GLU A 824 31.72 25.10 12.57
N GLY A 825 30.96 24.74 11.53
CA GLY A 825 29.52 25.00 11.46
C GLY A 825 28.72 24.25 12.52
N THR A 826 29.15 23.04 12.91
CA THR A 826 28.57 22.32 14.05
C THR A 826 28.86 23.02 15.37
N MET A 827 30.06 23.59 15.55
CA MET A 827 30.39 24.39 16.73
C MET A 827 29.52 25.65 16.82
N TYR A 828 29.39 26.42 15.73
CA TYR A 828 28.54 27.62 15.70
C TYR A 828 27.06 27.28 15.91
N ILE A 829 26.54 26.21 15.30
CA ILE A 829 25.14 25.76 15.49
C ILE A 829 24.89 25.38 16.95
N ASN A 830 25.81 24.62 17.58
CA ASN A 830 25.69 24.23 18.98
C ASN A 830 25.73 25.47 19.91
N GLN A 831 26.64 26.41 19.67
CA GLN A 831 26.72 27.68 20.41
C GLN A 831 25.38 28.45 20.35
N ARG A 832 24.77 28.57 19.16
CA ARG A 832 23.47 29.26 19.03
C ARG A 832 22.31 28.51 19.69
N TRP A 833 22.33 27.17 19.71
CA TRP A 833 21.36 26.38 20.48
C TRP A 833 21.54 26.52 21.99
N GLU A 834 22.78 26.60 22.48
CA GLU A 834 23.07 26.87 23.90
C GLU A 834 22.62 28.27 24.32
N GLU A 835 22.85 29.28 23.48
CA GLU A 835 22.32 30.63 23.66
C GLU A 835 20.78 30.61 23.77
N LEU A 836 20.09 30.07 22.77
CA LEU A 836 18.62 29.96 22.74
C LEU A 836 18.02 29.21 23.94
N SER A 837 18.78 28.29 24.53
CA SER A 837 18.33 27.42 25.63
C SER A 837 18.71 27.92 27.02
N ASN A 838 19.43 29.04 27.14
CA ASN A 838 19.89 29.55 28.42
C ASN A 838 18.78 30.34 29.14
N PRO A 839 18.18 29.84 30.24
CA PRO A 839 17.06 30.51 30.90
C PRO A 839 17.45 31.83 31.60
N GLN A 840 18.75 32.10 31.78
CA GLN A 840 19.24 33.38 32.32
C GLN A 840 19.30 34.48 31.25
N ARG A 841 19.19 34.14 29.96
CA ARG A 841 19.14 35.11 28.86
C ARG A 841 17.70 35.33 28.41
N ASN A 842 17.10 36.40 28.90
CA ASN A 842 15.76 36.87 28.50
C ASN A 842 15.75 37.46 27.07
N TYR A 843 16.00 36.61 26.06
CA TYR A 843 15.90 37.01 24.66
C TYR A 843 14.46 37.34 24.27
N THR A 844 14.28 38.46 23.56
CA THR A 844 13.00 38.83 22.96
C THR A 844 12.62 37.87 21.82
N PRO A 845 11.35 37.83 21.37
CA PRO A 845 10.93 37.00 20.24
C PRO A 845 11.78 37.25 18.97
N GLU A 846 12.11 38.51 18.70
CA GLU A 846 12.91 38.94 17.54
C GLU A 846 14.37 38.44 17.66
N GLN A 847 14.94 38.45 18.86
CA GLN A 847 16.28 37.90 19.09
C GLN A 847 16.31 36.37 18.99
N LYS A 848 15.27 35.68 19.46
CA LYS A 848 15.13 34.23 19.25
C LYS A 848 14.97 33.91 17.76
N GLN A 849 14.21 34.72 17.04
CA GLN A 849 14.04 34.61 15.59
C GLN A 849 15.36 34.84 14.83
N GLN A 850 16.16 35.85 15.21
CA GLN A 850 17.50 36.10 14.68
C GLN A 850 18.42 34.88 14.85
N LEU A 851 18.56 34.36 16.07
CA LEU A 851 19.43 33.21 16.37
C LEU A 851 19.01 31.94 15.61
N LEU A 852 17.71 31.71 15.47
CA LEU A 852 17.17 30.59 14.68
C LEU A 852 17.43 30.75 13.17
N ALA A 853 17.38 31.97 12.63
CA ALA A 853 17.71 32.23 11.24
C ALA A 853 19.21 32.01 10.95
N GLU A 854 20.10 32.34 11.91
CA GLU A 854 21.54 32.09 11.80
C GLU A 854 21.88 30.59 11.75
N ILE A 855 21.27 29.77 12.62
CA ILE A 855 21.44 28.30 12.63
C ILE A 855 21.14 27.71 11.25
N LEU A 856 20.05 28.16 10.61
CA LEU A 856 19.65 27.71 9.28
C LEU A 856 20.59 28.22 8.18
N ALA A 857 21.07 29.46 8.29
CA ALA A 857 22.04 30.03 7.35
C ALA A 857 23.35 29.23 7.34
N ILE A 858 23.89 28.90 8.52
CA ILE A 858 25.09 28.07 8.67
C ILE A 858 24.85 26.68 8.08
N GLN A 859 23.73 26.03 8.43
CA GLN A 859 23.38 24.69 7.92
C GLN A 859 23.26 24.65 6.39
N GLU A 860 22.64 25.66 5.76
CA GLU A 860 22.53 25.72 4.30
C GLU A 860 23.88 25.99 3.62
N ILE A 861 24.72 26.88 4.18
CA ILE A 861 26.08 27.14 3.65
C ILE A 861 26.91 25.84 3.69
N GLY A 862 26.90 25.13 4.81
CA GLY A 862 27.58 23.84 4.96
C GLY A 862 27.10 22.79 3.96
N ALA A 863 25.78 22.70 3.74
CA ALA A 863 25.19 21.80 2.72
C ALA A 863 25.62 22.16 1.29
N ARG A 864 25.55 23.44 0.90
CA ARG A 864 25.98 23.94 -0.42
C ARG A 864 27.47 23.70 -0.69
N GLN A 865 28.33 23.77 0.34
CA GLN A 865 29.76 23.52 0.19
C GLN A 865 30.08 22.01 0.14
N ARG A 866 29.41 21.18 0.95
CA ARG A 866 29.50 19.71 0.84
C ARG A 866 29.07 19.19 -0.53
N GLN A 867 28.02 19.76 -1.14
CA GLN A 867 27.63 19.43 -2.52
C GLN A 867 28.73 19.74 -3.56
N LYS A 868 29.61 20.71 -3.29
CA LYS A 868 30.80 21.03 -4.09
C LYS A 868 32.04 20.19 -3.72
N LYS A 869 31.87 19.13 -2.93
CA LYS A 869 32.93 18.25 -2.39
C LYS A 869 33.98 18.96 -1.51
N VAL A 870 33.63 20.11 -0.93
CA VAL A 870 34.47 20.77 0.09
C VAL A 870 34.39 19.96 1.39
N GLN A 871 35.52 19.41 1.84
CA GLN A 871 35.57 18.52 3.01
C GLN A 871 35.36 19.28 4.34
N GLN A 872 35.90 20.50 4.45
CA GLN A 872 35.72 21.40 5.59
C GLN A 872 35.07 22.70 5.07
N PRO A 873 33.75 22.91 5.25
CA PRO A 873 33.09 24.12 4.81
C PRO A 873 33.62 25.37 5.55
N VAL A 874 33.74 26.48 4.84
CA VAL A 874 34.24 27.76 5.39
C VAL A 874 33.09 28.76 5.49
N TYR A 875 32.77 29.18 6.72
CA TYR A 875 31.60 30.02 7.01
C TYR A 875 31.98 31.51 7.09
N ARG A 876 31.72 32.24 6.00
CA ARG A 876 32.03 33.69 5.95
C ARG A 876 30.91 34.50 6.60
N GLU A 877 31.25 35.33 7.58
CA GLU A 877 30.31 36.20 8.32
C GLU A 877 29.36 36.99 7.40
N ASN A 878 29.88 37.55 6.31
CA ASN A 878 29.09 38.28 5.30
C ASN A 878 28.04 37.39 4.61
N GLU A 879 28.37 36.12 4.33
CA GLU A 879 27.46 35.16 3.67
C GLU A 879 26.40 34.66 4.67
N VAL A 880 26.82 34.33 5.91
CA VAL A 880 25.90 33.98 7.01
C VAL A 880 24.91 35.12 7.25
N THR A 881 25.39 36.37 7.34
CA THR A 881 24.54 37.55 7.56
C THR A 881 23.55 37.76 6.42
N GLN A 882 23.99 37.71 5.16
CA GLN A 882 23.09 37.86 4.00
C GLN A 882 22.04 36.75 3.94
N LEU A 883 22.41 35.51 4.24
CA LEU A 883 21.49 34.38 4.19
C LEU A 883 20.52 34.39 5.39
N THR A 884 20.99 34.79 6.57
CA THR A 884 20.15 35.05 7.76
C THR A 884 19.09 36.10 7.44
N GLN A 885 19.47 37.24 6.85
CA GLN A 885 18.51 38.27 6.43
C GLN A 885 17.53 37.78 5.36
N ARG A 886 17.96 36.90 4.45
CA ARG A 886 17.04 36.24 3.51
C ARG A 886 16.04 35.32 4.21
N ILE A 887 16.46 34.58 5.23
CA ILE A 887 15.61 33.66 6.01
C ILE A 887 14.62 34.43 6.90
N LEU A 888 15.05 35.54 7.51
CA LEU A 888 14.17 36.47 8.23
C LEU A 888 13.04 37.06 7.36
N ASN A 889 13.26 37.15 6.04
CA ASN A 889 12.26 37.59 5.07
C ASN A 889 11.46 36.45 4.41
N ASP A 890 11.65 35.19 4.82
CA ASP A 890 10.93 34.04 4.25
C ASP A 890 9.56 33.81 4.91
N GLU A 891 8.54 33.52 4.11
CA GLU A 891 7.16 33.33 4.58
C GLU A 891 7.00 32.08 5.46
N ALA A 892 7.69 30.98 5.15
CA ALA A 892 7.59 29.74 5.92
C ALA A 892 8.30 29.85 7.26
N PHE A 893 9.45 30.51 7.28
CA PHE A 893 10.16 30.83 8.51
C PHE A 893 9.30 31.71 9.44
N ASN A 894 8.77 32.83 8.93
CA ASN A 894 7.95 33.74 9.73
C ASN A 894 6.67 33.07 10.28
N ARG A 895 5.99 32.23 9.49
CA ARG A 895 4.81 31.47 9.95
C ARG A 895 5.13 30.40 10.99
N LEU A 896 6.32 29.80 10.93
CA LEU A 896 6.74 28.82 11.94
C LEU A 896 7.00 29.51 13.29
N MET A 897 7.52 30.74 13.27
CA MET A 897 7.67 31.59 14.44
C MET A 897 6.32 32.10 14.99
N SER A 898 5.38 32.53 14.13
CA SER A 898 4.10 33.11 14.57
C SER A 898 3.12 32.13 15.22
N ASN A 899 3.39 30.83 15.12
CA ASN A 899 2.47 29.76 15.54
C ASN A 899 2.92 29.06 16.83
N ASP A 900 3.86 29.65 17.59
CA ASP A 900 4.52 29.12 18.81
C ASP A 900 5.19 27.73 18.72
N ASN A 901 5.03 27.01 17.60
CA ASN A 901 5.67 25.72 17.32
C ASN A 901 7.20 25.76 17.45
N TYR A 902 7.82 26.94 17.26
CA TYR A 902 9.26 27.13 17.47
C TYR A 902 9.69 26.84 18.91
N ILE A 903 8.82 26.95 19.92
CA ILE A 903 9.14 26.67 21.34
C ILE A 903 9.55 25.20 21.50
N ASN A 904 8.75 24.27 20.97
CA ASN A 904 9.02 22.83 21.02
C ASN A 904 10.31 22.48 20.24
N ILE A 905 10.60 23.22 19.16
CA ILE A 905 11.81 23.04 18.37
C ILE A 905 13.05 23.52 19.15
N VAL A 906 12.99 24.69 19.79
CA VAL A 906 14.06 25.20 20.67
C VAL A 906 14.35 24.25 21.82
N GLN A 907 13.31 23.71 22.48
CA GLN A 907 13.48 22.69 23.53
C GLN A 907 14.20 21.44 23.03
N SER A 908 14.00 21.06 21.75
CA SER A 908 14.63 19.88 21.16
C SER A 908 16.09 20.07 20.73
N LYS A 909 16.57 21.31 20.59
CA LYS A 909 17.89 21.68 20.01
C LYS A 909 18.22 21.02 18.67
N ASP A 910 17.21 20.57 17.92
CA ASP A 910 17.38 19.65 16.80
C ASP A 910 17.23 20.37 15.45
N THR A 911 18.37 20.63 14.80
CA THR A 911 18.42 21.28 13.48
C THR A 911 17.73 20.45 12.38
N LYS A 912 17.70 19.11 12.47
CA LYS A 912 16.96 18.26 11.50
C LYS A 912 15.46 18.49 11.67
N LYS A 913 14.94 18.43 12.90
CA LYS A 913 13.52 18.72 13.20
C LYS A 913 13.15 20.14 12.80
N PHE A 914 14.02 21.13 13.00
CA PHE A 914 13.75 22.50 12.60
C PHE A 914 13.61 22.66 11.08
N VAL A 915 14.55 22.11 10.30
CA VAL A 915 14.49 22.10 8.83
C VAL A 915 13.24 21.34 8.33
N SER A 916 12.89 20.22 8.97
CA SER A 916 11.68 19.45 8.65
C SER A 916 10.38 20.24 8.92
N ALA A 917 10.32 20.98 10.04
CA ALA A 917 9.19 21.86 10.36
C ALA A 917 9.04 23.01 9.34
N ILE A 918 10.14 23.60 8.87
CA ILE A 918 10.12 24.59 7.79
C ILE A 918 9.67 23.94 6.48
N ALA A 919 10.19 22.77 6.11
CA ALA A 919 9.78 22.04 4.92
C ALA A 919 8.28 21.67 4.94
N LYS A 920 7.72 21.35 6.12
CA LYS A 920 6.27 21.19 6.33
C LYS A 920 5.53 22.51 6.10
N THR A 921 6.00 23.61 6.69
CA THR A 921 5.37 24.93 6.54
C THR A 921 5.42 25.43 5.08
N VAL A 922 6.50 25.17 4.34
CA VAL A 922 6.60 25.41 2.88
C VAL A 922 5.58 24.56 2.10
N LYS A 923 5.43 23.28 2.44
CA LYS A 923 4.41 22.40 1.83
C LYS A 923 2.99 22.95 2.11
N ASP A 924 2.74 23.46 3.31
CA ASP A 924 1.42 23.97 3.71
C ASP A 924 1.10 25.35 3.09
N ILE A 925 2.07 26.28 3.03
CA ILE A 925 1.97 27.50 2.20
C ILE A 925 1.67 27.14 0.73
N LYS A 926 2.34 26.12 0.18
CA LYS A 926 2.11 25.68 -1.21
C LYS A 926 0.71 25.07 -1.42
N LYS A 927 0.12 24.44 -0.40
CA LYS A 927 -1.29 24.01 -0.42
C LYS A 927 -2.22 25.23 -0.36
N GLU A 928 -2.01 26.14 0.59
CA GLU A 928 -2.80 27.37 0.72
C GLU A 928 -2.79 28.20 -0.56
N LYS A 929 -1.63 28.39 -1.20
CA LYS A 929 -1.53 29.17 -2.45
C LYS A 929 -2.34 28.58 -3.62
N LYS A 930 -2.86 27.34 -3.53
CA LYS A 930 -3.89 26.82 -4.46
C LYS A 930 -5.29 27.40 -4.23
N TYR A 931 -5.61 27.81 -2.99
CA TYR A 931 -6.83 28.53 -2.62
C TYR A 931 -6.81 30.00 -3.05
N ASN A 932 -5.75 30.44 -3.74
CA ASN A 932 -5.70 31.80 -4.25
C ASN A 932 -6.78 32.02 -5.32
N ILE A 933 -7.68 32.97 -5.05
CA ILE A 933 -8.74 33.41 -5.96
C ILE A 933 -8.37 34.66 -6.77
N ASP A 934 -7.12 35.14 -6.69
CA ASP A 934 -6.60 36.19 -7.57
C ASP A 934 -6.95 35.92 -9.05
N GLY A 935 -7.42 36.95 -9.74
CA GLY A 935 -7.91 36.84 -11.13
C GLY A 935 -9.26 36.13 -11.30
N ARG A 936 -9.88 35.61 -10.24
CA ARG A 936 -11.29 35.15 -10.21
C ARG A 936 -12.14 35.75 -9.09
N GLU A 937 -11.56 36.56 -8.20
CA GLU A 937 -12.15 37.09 -6.96
C GLU A 937 -13.59 37.60 -7.16
N ALA A 938 -13.80 38.54 -8.09
CA ALA A 938 -15.12 39.13 -8.35
C ALA A 938 -16.18 38.10 -8.82
N LEU A 939 -15.77 37.03 -9.52
CA LEU A 939 -16.67 35.93 -9.90
C LEU A 939 -16.99 35.03 -8.70
N VAL A 940 -15.99 34.70 -7.88
CA VAL A 940 -16.16 33.91 -6.65
C VAL A 940 -17.06 34.66 -5.66
N GLN A 941 -16.79 35.94 -5.39
CA GLN A 941 -17.63 36.80 -4.56
C GLN A 941 -19.06 36.88 -5.10
N LYS A 942 -19.26 37.06 -6.42
CA LYS A 942 -20.59 37.07 -7.03
C LYS A 942 -21.33 35.73 -6.86
N ARG A 943 -20.66 34.59 -7.08
CA ARG A 943 -21.24 33.25 -6.85
C ARG A 943 -21.51 33.02 -5.34
N CYS A 944 -20.63 33.47 -4.44
CA CYS A 944 -20.81 33.36 -2.99
C CYS A 944 -21.95 34.24 -2.47
N LYS A 945 -22.14 35.47 -2.95
CA LYS A 945 -23.30 36.32 -2.59
C LYS A 945 -24.64 35.65 -2.96
N PHE A 946 -24.70 34.94 -4.09
CA PHE A 946 -25.86 34.14 -4.46
C PHE A 946 -26.06 32.93 -3.51
N ILE A 947 -24.98 32.25 -3.13
CA ILE A 947 -25.01 31.12 -2.18
C ILE A 947 -25.50 31.58 -0.79
N VAL A 948 -24.98 32.70 -0.26
CA VAL A 948 -25.42 33.33 0.99
C VAL A 948 -26.92 33.65 0.92
N SER A 949 -27.37 34.40 -0.10
CA SER A 949 -28.78 34.73 -0.28
C SER A 949 -29.67 33.48 -0.41
N ARG A 950 -29.16 32.38 -0.99
CA ARG A 950 -29.88 31.10 -1.03
C ARG A 950 -29.92 30.40 0.32
N MET A 951 -28.87 30.47 1.12
CA MET A 951 -28.83 29.87 2.46
C MET A 951 -29.67 30.67 3.46
N GLU A 952 -29.68 32.00 3.38
CA GLU A 952 -30.57 32.89 4.13
C GLU A 952 -32.03 32.71 3.69
N ALA A 953 -32.31 32.48 2.40
CA ALA A 953 -33.62 32.00 1.94
C ALA A 953 -33.94 30.55 2.38
N THR A 954 -32.99 29.83 2.99
CA THR A 954 -33.24 28.62 3.80
C THR A 954 -33.15 28.90 5.30
N GLU A 955 -33.42 30.11 5.77
CA GLU A 955 -34.01 30.29 7.09
C GLU A 955 -35.29 29.44 7.24
N THR A 956 -35.74 29.24 8.47
CA THR A 956 -36.73 28.22 8.85
C THR A 956 -38.18 28.57 8.48
N GLY A 957 -38.41 28.92 7.22
CA GLY A 957 -39.67 29.36 6.63
C GLY A 957 -40.82 28.36 6.82
N THR A 958 -41.69 28.70 7.78
CA THR A 958 -43.14 28.43 7.77
C THR A 958 -43.59 27.03 7.34
N TYR A 959 -43.65 26.12 8.31
CA TYR A 959 -44.92 25.41 8.53
C TYR A 959 -45.89 26.40 9.20
N THR A 960 -46.60 27.22 8.42
CA THR A 960 -47.72 28.05 8.92
C THR A 960 -48.78 27.18 9.58
N ASP A 961 -49.02 26.01 8.98
CA ASP A 961 -50.20 25.18 9.19
C ASP A 961 -50.13 24.30 10.45
N LEU A 962 -49.01 24.35 11.20
CA LEU A 962 -48.78 23.53 12.41
C LEU A 962 -48.48 24.34 13.68
N GLY A 963 -48.36 25.68 13.61
CA GLY A 963 -48.24 26.56 14.79
C GLY A 963 -46.99 26.41 15.68
N ILE A 964 -46.04 25.53 15.34
CA ILE A 964 -44.84 25.27 16.15
C ILE A 964 -43.88 26.47 16.09
N LYS A 965 -43.59 27.09 17.24
CA LYS A 965 -42.58 28.15 17.36
C LYS A 965 -41.18 27.58 17.07
N ARG A 966 -40.40 28.33 16.28
CA ARG A 966 -39.11 27.89 15.72
C ARG A 966 -38.04 27.77 16.82
N GLY A 967 -37.19 26.75 16.72
CA GLY A 967 -35.87 26.76 17.35
C GLY A 967 -34.87 27.62 16.55
N GLN A 968 -33.74 27.96 17.19
CA GLN A 968 -32.59 28.56 16.51
C GLN A 968 -31.99 27.60 15.47
N ASN A 969 -31.20 28.13 14.54
CA ASN A 969 -30.35 27.28 13.70
C ASN A 969 -29.29 26.57 14.54
N ASP A 970 -28.82 25.43 14.02
CA ASP A 970 -27.64 24.71 14.52
C ASP A 970 -26.40 25.64 14.50
N PRO A 971 -25.63 25.78 15.59
CA PRO A 971 -24.42 26.62 15.62
C PRO A 971 -23.40 26.27 14.53
N GLU A 972 -23.29 24.99 14.15
CA GLU A 972 -22.43 24.54 13.04
C GLU A 972 -22.87 25.14 11.69
N TYR A 973 -24.18 25.32 11.51
CA TYR A 973 -24.74 25.92 10.30
C TYR A 973 -24.50 27.42 10.22
N GLU A 974 -24.62 28.14 11.34
CA GLU A 974 -24.30 29.58 11.35
C GLU A 974 -22.80 29.82 11.14
N ALA A 975 -21.93 29.01 11.76
CA ALA A 975 -20.49 29.04 11.50
C ALA A 975 -20.15 28.79 10.02
N ALA A 976 -20.81 27.81 9.39
CA ALA A 976 -20.68 27.55 7.96
C ALA A 976 -21.26 28.69 7.08
N LEU A 977 -22.34 29.34 7.50
CA LEU A 977 -22.94 30.46 6.77
C LEU A 977 -22.06 31.72 6.86
N ASP A 978 -21.52 32.05 8.04
CA ASP A 978 -20.62 33.17 8.25
C ASP A 978 -19.28 32.98 7.52
N ALA A 979 -18.73 31.76 7.49
CA ALA A 979 -17.57 31.43 6.67
C ALA A 979 -17.80 31.73 5.16
N ILE A 980 -19.02 31.52 4.66
CA ILE A 980 -19.40 31.84 3.28
C ILE A 980 -19.66 33.35 3.10
N ARG A 981 -20.27 34.02 4.09
CA ARG A 981 -20.46 35.49 4.12
C ARG A 981 -19.13 36.24 4.09
N ASP A 982 -18.10 35.75 4.77
CA ASP A 982 -16.81 36.43 4.84
C ASP A 982 -16.02 36.35 3.51
N VAL A 983 -16.16 35.25 2.76
CA VAL A 983 -15.69 35.18 1.36
C VAL A 983 -16.59 36.02 0.44
N ALA A 984 -17.91 35.98 0.60
CA ALA A 984 -18.87 36.74 -0.21
C ALA A 984 -18.71 38.26 -0.08
N THR A 985 -18.31 38.75 1.10
CA THR A 985 -18.07 40.17 1.38
C THR A 985 -16.64 40.62 1.07
N GLY A 986 -15.72 39.70 0.79
CA GLY A 986 -14.31 40.02 0.59
C GLY A 986 -13.59 40.42 1.88
N LYS A 987 -14.04 39.91 3.04
CA LYS A 987 -13.27 39.97 4.30
C LYS A 987 -12.12 38.97 4.25
N SER A 988 -12.41 37.72 3.87
CA SER A 988 -11.39 36.70 3.58
C SER A 988 -10.66 37.07 2.30
N LYS A 989 -9.40 37.50 2.39
CA LYS A 989 -8.61 38.01 1.25
C LYS A 989 -7.39 37.15 0.97
N THR A 990 -6.79 36.58 2.00
CA THR A 990 -5.65 35.69 1.87
C THR A 990 -6.10 34.27 1.53
N PRO A 991 -5.27 33.47 0.83
CA PRO A 991 -5.57 32.06 0.59
C PRO A 991 -5.73 31.24 1.88
N ALA A 992 -5.10 31.66 2.98
CA ALA A 992 -5.23 31.05 4.31
C ALA A 992 -6.63 31.23 4.90
N GLU A 993 -7.20 32.43 4.83
CA GLU A 993 -8.57 32.73 5.30
C GLU A 993 -9.61 31.99 4.45
N ILE A 994 -9.43 31.97 3.12
CA ILE A 994 -10.31 31.23 2.20
C ILE A 994 -10.26 29.73 2.49
N LYS A 995 -9.07 29.17 2.77
CA LYS A 995 -8.93 27.78 3.21
C LYS A 995 -9.64 27.52 4.53
N ARG A 996 -9.49 28.41 5.53
CA ARG A 996 -10.19 28.28 6.82
C ARG A 996 -11.72 28.26 6.62
N SER A 997 -12.26 29.18 5.82
CA SER A 997 -13.68 29.20 5.45
C SER A 997 -14.14 27.89 4.77
N VAL A 998 -13.29 27.31 3.92
CA VAL A 998 -13.54 26.00 3.29
C VAL A 998 -13.53 24.86 4.31
N ASP A 999 -12.60 24.83 5.25
CA ASP A 999 -12.52 23.78 6.27
C ASP A 999 -13.74 23.82 7.22
N THR A 1000 -14.19 24.99 7.67
CA THR A 1000 -15.44 25.14 8.45
C THR A 1000 -16.66 24.59 7.71
N VAL A 1001 -16.76 24.81 6.39
CA VAL A 1001 -17.87 24.25 5.59
C VAL A 1001 -17.70 22.75 5.34
N LYS A 1002 -16.47 22.22 5.27
CA LYS A 1002 -16.20 20.76 5.19
C LYS A 1002 -16.59 20.04 6.49
N GLU A 1003 -16.35 20.69 7.64
CA GLU A 1003 -16.70 20.20 8.98
C GLU A 1003 -18.22 20.12 9.15
N TYR A 1004 -18.96 21.22 8.98
CA TYR A 1004 -20.43 21.20 8.97
C TYR A 1004 -21.01 20.17 7.98
N LEU A 1005 -20.38 19.97 6.83
CA LEU A 1005 -20.83 18.96 5.88
C LEU A 1005 -20.58 17.52 6.33
N ALA A 1006 -19.57 17.24 7.17
CA ALA A 1006 -19.18 15.90 7.62
C ALA A 1006 -20.30 15.22 8.41
N ASP A 1007 -20.79 15.85 9.47
CA ASP A 1007 -21.81 15.26 10.35
C ASP A 1007 -23.17 15.10 9.65
N LYS A 1008 -23.44 15.91 8.62
CA LYS A 1008 -24.68 15.82 7.85
C LYS A 1008 -24.52 15.01 6.53
N MET A 1009 -23.44 14.24 6.33
CA MET A 1009 -23.23 13.46 5.10
C MET A 1009 -24.17 12.25 4.93
N THR A 1010 -24.67 11.68 6.03
CA THR A 1010 -25.49 10.46 6.06
C THR A 1010 -26.96 10.74 5.74
N GLU A 1011 -27.53 11.80 6.32
CA GLU A 1011 -28.97 12.11 6.19
C GLU A 1011 -29.31 12.87 4.90
N ARG A 1012 -29.98 12.18 3.96
CA ARG A 1012 -30.40 12.78 2.67
C ARG A 1012 -31.92 12.87 2.49
N SER A 1013 -32.70 12.67 3.56
CA SER A 1013 -34.16 12.47 3.49
C SER A 1013 -34.99 13.76 3.45
N ARG A 1014 -34.52 14.86 4.06
CA ARG A 1014 -35.31 16.10 4.18
C ARG A 1014 -35.01 17.10 3.05
N LYS A 1015 -36.06 17.55 2.36
CA LYS A 1015 -36.03 18.49 1.21
C LYS A 1015 -35.18 19.75 1.46
N PHE A 1016 -35.25 20.29 2.67
CA PHE A 1016 -34.54 21.48 3.14
C PHE A 1016 -33.02 21.26 3.28
N GLY A 1017 -32.61 20.15 3.90
CA GLY A 1017 -31.20 19.78 4.04
C GLY A 1017 -30.52 19.56 2.68
N LYS A 1018 -31.25 19.07 1.67
CA LYS A 1018 -30.76 18.94 0.29
C LYS A 1018 -30.36 20.29 -0.34
N GLU A 1019 -31.07 21.37 -0.05
CA GLU A 1019 -30.73 22.70 -0.57
C GLU A 1019 -29.51 23.26 0.15
N ARG A 1020 -29.51 23.29 1.49
CA ARG A 1020 -28.34 23.71 2.30
C ARG A 1020 -27.06 22.96 1.91
N TRP A 1021 -27.13 21.63 1.84
CA TRP A 1021 -26.02 20.76 1.40
C TRP A 1021 -25.56 21.10 -0.04
N GLY A 1022 -26.50 21.39 -0.95
CA GLY A 1022 -26.19 21.79 -2.32
C GLY A 1022 -25.50 23.16 -2.41
N GLN A 1023 -25.90 24.12 -1.59
CA GLN A 1023 -25.29 25.45 -1.51
C GLN A 1023 -23.87 25.39 -0.91
N CYS A 1024 -23.66 24.64 0.17
CA CYS A 1024 -22.33 24.39 0.74
C CYS A 1024 -21.39 23.69 -0.26
N MET A 1025 -21.87 22.66 -0.99
CA MET A 1025 -21.08 22.01 -2.04
C MET A 1025 -20.79 22.93 -3.24
N MET A 1026 -21.68 23.89 -3.54
CA MET A 1026 -21.39 24.94 -4.52
C MET A 1026 -20.31 25.91 -4.02
N PHE A 1027 -20.32 26.32 -2.75
CA PHE A 1027 -19.26 27.15 -2.18
C PHE A 1027 -17.90 26.46 -2.28
N LEU A 1028 -17.82 25.20 -1.85
CA LEU A 1028 -16.60 24.40 -1.93
C LEU A 1028 -16.07 24.30 -3.38
N LYS A 1029 -16.94 24.12 -4.39
CA LYS A 1029 -16.51 24.09 -5.81
C LYS A 1029 -15.81 25.37 -6.26
N GLU A 1030 -16.27 26.54 -5.81
CA GLU A 1030 -15.77 27.83 -6.32
C GLU A 1030 -14.51 28.32 -5.58
N THR A 1031 -14.33 27.91 -4.32
CA THR A 1031 -13.24 28.37 -3.42
C THR A 1031 -12.11 27.36 -3.21
N MET A 1032 -12.39 26.05 -3.28
CA MET A 1032 -11.40 25.00 -3.06
C MET A 1032 -10.52 24.78 -4.32
N PRO A 1033 -9.26 24.33 -4.16
CA PRO A 1033 -8.50 23.72 -5.24
C PRO A 1033 -9.27 22.57 -5.89
N ARG A 1034 -9.30 22.53 -7.23
CA ARG A 1034 -10.11 21.55 -7.96
C ARG A 1034 -9.76 20.11 -7.59
N ASP A 1035 -8.48 19.80 -7.52
CA ASP A 1035 -7.96 18.48 -7.14
C ASP A 1035 -8.41 18.05 -5.74
N GLU A 1036 -8.46 18.97 -4.77
CA GLU A 1036 -9.01 18.69 -3.44
C GLU A 1036 -10.54 18.52 -3.49
N PHE A 1037 -11.28 19.31 -4.29
CA PHE A 1037 -12.74 19.19 -4.40
C PHE A 1037 -13.16 17.87 -5.06
N GLU A 1038 -12.39 17.38 -6.04
CA GLU A 1038 -12.60 16.08 -6.64
C GLU A 1038 -12.30 14.93 -5.67
N ALA A 1039 -11.22 15.04 -4.89
CA ALA A 1039 -10.89 14.09 -3.82
C ALA A 1039 -11.97 14.08 -2.71
N TYR A 1040 -12.47 15.25 -2.31
CA TYR A 1040 -13.58 15.38 -1.37
C TYR A 1040 -14.83 14.68 -1.91
N CYS A 1041 -15.25 14.98 -3.14
CA CYS A 1041 -16.38 14.28 -3.79
C CYS A 1041 -16.18 12.75 -3.85
N LYS A 1042 -14.96 12.27 -4.15
CA LYS A 1042 -14.62 10.84 -4.13
C LYS A 1042 -14.84 10.24 -2.72
N ASN A 1043 -14.39 10.92 -1.67
CA ASN A 1043 -14.52 10.44 -0.29
C ASN A 1043 -15.99 10.35 0.16
N ILE A 1044 -16.84 11.34 -0.15
CA ILE A 1044 -18.28 11.24 0.15
C ILE A 1044 -18.93 10.07 -0.60
N ASN A 1045 -18.51 9.79 -1.84
CA ASN A 1045 -19.01 8.64 -2.60
C ASN A 1045 -18.57 7.29 -2.03
N ILE A 1046 -17.38 7.21 -1.42
CA ILE A 1046 -16.89 6.03 -0.70
C ILE A 1046 -17.75 5.82 0.55
N GLN A 1047 -17.86 6.83 1.42
CA GLN A 1047 -18.68 6.79 2.64
C GLN A 1047 -20.16 6.47 2.37
N ARG A 1048 -20.70 6.88 1.22
CA ARG A 1048 -22.08 6.56 0.79
C ARG A 1048 -22.24 5.22 0.07
N GLY A 1049 -21.18 4.42 -0.10
CA GLY A 1049 -21.23 3.12 -0.77
C GLY A 1049 -21.57 3.18 -2.27
N VAL A 1050 -21.20 4.27 -2.95
CA VAL A 1050 -21.59 4.54 -4.36
C VAL A 1050 -20.44 4.95 -5.28
N ALA A 1051 -19.18 4.92 -4.82
CA ALA A 1051 -18.00 5.25 -5.64
C ALA A 1051 -17.94 4.49 -6.99
N THR A 1052 -18.37 3.24 -7.03
CA THR A 1052 -18.45 2.40 -8.24
C THR A 1052 -19.73 2.58 -9.07
N ARG A 1053 -20.70 3.38 -8.59
CA ARG A 1053 -22.06 3.49 -9.15
C ARG A 1053 -22.39 4.93 -9.59
N PRO A 1054 -21.74 5.50 -10.62
CA PRO A 1054 -21.94 6.89 -11.07
C PRO A 1054 -23.34 7.19 -11.62
N SER A 1055 -24.15 6.16 -11.92
CA SER A 1055 -25.58 6.30 -12.25
C SER A 1055 -26.48 6.49 -11.02
N SER A 1056 -25.98 6.25 -9.80
CA SER A 1056 -26.76 6.31 -8.57
C SER A 1056 -27.24 7.74 -8.28
N PRO A 1057 -28.50 7.95 -7.87
CA PRO A 1057 -28.97 9.27 -7.45
C PRO A 1057 -28.26 9.77 -6.18
N LYS A 1058 -27.59 8.89 -5.42
CA LYS A 1058 -26.76 9.24 -4.25
C LYS A 1058 -25.34 9.69 -4.62
N TYR A 1059 -24.85 9.36 -5.82
CA TYR A 1059 -23.51 9.72 -6.30
C TYR A 1059 -23.35 11.25 -6.39
N ILE A 1060 -22.10 11.70 -6.27
CA ILE A 1060 -21.67 13.10 -6.31
C ILE A 1060 -20.57 13.21 -7.36
N SER A 1061 -20.82 13.93 -8.44
CA SER A 1061 -19.74 14.33 -9.35
C SER A 1061 -19.47 15.83 -9.18
N PRO A 1062 -18.22 16.29 -9.37
CA PRO A 1062 -17.85 17.70 -9.29
C PRO A 1062 -18.68 18.59 -10.24
N GLU A 1063 -19.05 18.06 -11.41
CA GLU A 1063 -19.80 18.75 -12.46
C GLU A 1063 -21.29 18.92 -12.12
N MET A 1064 -21.80 18.29 -11.06
CA MET A 1064 -23.20 18.48 -10.68
C MET A 1064 -23.48 19.88 -10.11
N PHE A 1065 -22.45 20.58 -9.62
CA PHE A 1065 -22.57 21.88 -8.94
C PHE A 1065 -22.24 23.06 -9.87
N GLY A 1066 -22.95 24.18 -9.71
CA GLY A 1066 -22.83 25.38 -10.55
C GLY A 1066 -23.74 25.36 -11.80
N TYR A 1067 -23.70 24.32 -12.63
CA TYR A 1067 -24.27 24.36 -13.99
C TYR A 1067 -25.80 24.15 -14.09
N LYS A 1068 -26.63 24.57 -13.12
CA LYS A 1068 -28.07 24.21 -13.13
C LYS A 1068 -28.93 24.97 -14.16
N LYS A 1069 -28.46 26.12 -14.65
CA LYS A 1069 -29.07 26.89 -15.77
C LYS A 1069 -28.02 27.50 -16.71
N GLU A 1070 -26.76 27.08 -16.64
CA GLU A 1070 -25.72 27.60 -17.53
C GLU A 1070 -25.82 26.91 -18.91
N PRO A 1071 -25.83 27.67 -20.03
CA PRO A 1071 -25.75 27.10 -21.37
C PRO A 1071 -24.47 26.29 -21.59
N VAL A 1072 -24.55 25.19 -22.35
CA VAL A 1072 -23.43 24.26 -22.59
C VAL A 1072 -22.19 24.99 -23.13
N ARG A 1073 -22.37 26.01 -23.98
CA ARG A 1073 -21.30 26.89 -24.48
C ARG A 1073 -20.48 27.58 -23.37
N CYS A 1074 -21.10 27.94 -22.25
CA CYS A 1074 -20.44 28.56 -21.10
C CYS A 1074 -19.60 27.54 -20.32
N ILE A 1075 -20.12 26.32 -20.14
CA ILE A 1075 -19.41 25.20 -19.51
C ILE A 1075 -18.17 24.83 -20.34
N ILE A 1076 -18.32 24.76 -21.67
CA ILE A 1076 -17.21 24.53 -22.61
C ILE A 1076 -16.18 25.65 -22.53
N ALA A 1077 -16.59 26.93 -22.50
CA ALA A 1077 -15.68 28.06 -22.38
C ALA A 1077 -14.92 28.07 -21.03
N GLU A 1078 -15.59 27.84 -19.90
CA GLU A 1078 -14.94 27.74 -18.58
C GLU A 1078 -13.93 26.58 -18.56
N THR A 1079 -14.28 25.44 -19.18
CA THR A 1079 -13.42 24.25 -19.26
C THR A 1079 -12.20 24.46 -20.16
N LYS A 1080 -12.36 25.00 -21.38
CA LYS A 1080 -11.24 25.35 -22.26
C LYS A 1080 -10.31 26.38 -21.59
N HIS A 1081 -10.87 27.39 -20.92
CA HIS A 1081 -10.08 28.39 -20.19
C HIS A 1081 -9.27 27.78 -19.03
N ARG A 1082 -9.82 26.84 -18.25
CA ARG A 1082 -9.06 26.12 -17.22
C ARG A 1082 -7.88 25.37 -17.81
N ILE A 1083 -8.07 24.61 -18.90
CA ILE A 1083 -6.99 23.86 -19.55
C ILE A 1083 -5.90 24.79 -20.12
N LEU A 1084 -6.29 25.79 -20.93
CA LEU A 1084 -5.33 26.73 -21.52
C LEU A 1084 -4.55 27.53 -20.47
N SER A 1085 -5.17 27.88 -19.34
CA SER A 1085 -4.48 28.53 -18.21
C SER A 1085 -3.63 27.59 -17.34
N GLY A 1086 -3.35 26.35 -17.79
CA GLY A 1086 -2.53 25.39 -17.07
C GLY A 1086 -3.17 24.83 -15.79
N ARG A 1087 -4.49 25.00 -15.64
CA ARG A 1087 -5.29 24.56 -14.48
C ARG A 1087 -6.32 23.48 -14.85
N GLY A 1088 -6.16 22.87 -16.01
CA GLY A 1088 -6.97 21.75 -16.47
C GLY A 1088 -6.55 20.44 -15.82
N THR A 1089 -7.54 19.59 -15.57
CA THR A 1089 -7.36 18.21 -15.11
C THR A 1089 -7.65 17.23 -16.26
N GLU A 1090 -7.30 15.94 -16.10
CA GLU A 1090 -7.80 14.87 -17.00
C GLU A 1090 -9.34 14.91 -17.13
N ARG A 1091 -10.03 15.24 -16.04
CA ARG A 1091 -11.49 15.39 -15.99
C ARG A 1091 -12.00 16.64 -16.70
N ASP A 1092 -11.20 17.69 -16.90
CA ASP A 1092 -11.53 18.80 -17.80
C ASP A 1092 -11.50 18.35 -19.26
N TYR A 1093 -10.45 17.64 -19.68
CA TYR A 1093 -10.34 17.08 -21.03
C TYR A 1093 -11.50 16.09 -21.30
N ALA A 1094 -11.73 15.12 -20.40
CA ALA A 1094 -12.85 14.18 -20.50
C ALA A 1094 -14.23 14.87 -20.46
N THR A 1095 -14.40 15.94 -19.68
CA THR A 1095 -15.62 16.78 -19.66
C THR A 1095 -15.86 17.46 -21.00
N LEU A 1096 -14.82 18.03 -21.60
CA LEU A 1096 -14.93 18.73 -22.87
C LEU A 1096 -15.31 17.77 -24.01
N ILE A 1097 -14.71 16.57 -24.03
CA ILE A 1097 -15.09 15.48 -24.95
C ILE A 1097 -16.54 15.06 -24.69
N ALA A 1098 -16.94 14.80 -23.44
CA ALA A 1098 -18.30 14.41 -23.09
C ALA A 1098 -19.38 15.46 -23.44
N LEU A 1099 -19.06 16.76 -23.37
CA LEU A 1099 -19.97 17.83 -23.78
C LEU A 1099 -20.09 17.92 -25.31
N ARG A 1100 -18.98 17.76 -26.06
CA ARG A 1100 -19.01 17.71 -27.52
C ARG A 1100 -19.83 16.51 -28.01
N ASN A 1101 -19.50 15.30 -27.55
CA ASN A 1101 -20.16 14.05 -27.94
C ASN A 1101 -21.65 13.99 -27.58
N ALA A 1102 -22.16 14.91 -26.75
CA ALA A 1102 -23.56 14.98 -26.35
C ALA A 1102 -24.36 16.14 -26.97
N TYR A 1103 -23.70 17.19 -27.47
CA TYR A 1103 -24.36 18.44 -27.92
C TYR A 1103 -23.78 19.05 -29.21
N ASP A 1104 -22.83 18.39 -29.87
CA ASP A 1104 -22.13 18.91 -31.04
C ASP A 1104 -22.17 17.94 -32.24
N ASN A 1105 -23.39 17.68 -32.72
CA ASN A 1105 -23.63 16.78 -33.86
C ASN A 1105 -23.19 17.35 -35.23
N ALA A 1106 -22.60 18.55 -35.30
CA ALA A 1106 -22.34 19.25 -36.57
C ALA A 1106 -21.15 20.24 -36.56
N GLY A 1107 -20.28 20.23 -35.54
CA GLY A 1107 -19.23 21.25 -35.34
C GLY A 1107 -19.73 22.59 -34.79
N TYR A 1108 -21.03 22.68 -34.51
CA TYR A 1108 -21.70 23.80 -33.86
C TYR A 1108 -22.44 23.30 -32.61
N VAL A 1109 -21.84 23.53 -31.44
CA VAL A 1109 -22.52 23.39 -30.15
C VAL A 1109 -23.79 24.24 -30.15
N ASP A 1110 -24.95 23.63 -29.89
CA ASP A 1110 -26.22 24.34 -29.77
C ASP A 1110 -26.08 25.51 -28.78
N ARG A 1111 -26.29 26.73 -29.29
CA ARG A 1111 -26.13 27.97 -28.51
C ARG A 1111 -27.16 28.08 -27.38
N THR A 1112 -28.25 27.32 -27.43
CA THR A 1112 -29.39 27.35 -26.50
C THR A 1112 -29.45 26.15 -25.54
N ALA A 1113 -28.76 25.05 -25.84
CA ALA A 1113 -28.77 23.86 -24.99
C ALA A 1113 -28.26 24.15 -23.56
N THR A 1114 -29.03 23.72 -22.55
CA THR A 1114 -28.68 23.82 -21.12
C THR A 1114 -28.70 22.44 -20.44
N LEU A 1115 -27.97 22.29 -19.34
CA LEU A 1115 -28.00 21.07 -18.51
C LEU A 1115 -29.16 21.05 -17.49
N GLU A 1116 -30.25 21.76 -17.75
CA GLU A 1116 -31.35 21.97 -16.79
C GLU A 1116 -32.06 20.69 -16.33
N ASN A 1117 -32.23 19.72 -17.23
CA ASN A 1117 -32.82 18.43 -16.87
C ASN A 1117 -31.80 17.53 -16.15
N ASP A 1118 -32.12 17.10 -14.93
CA ASP A 1118 -31.31 16.15 -14.14
C ASP A 1118 -30.99 14.85 -14.93
N LYS A 1119 -31.84 14.43 -15.87
CA LYS A 1119 -31.58 13.30 -16.80
C LYS A 1119 -30.41 13.58 -17.75
N ASN A 1120 -30.35 14.79 -18.31
CA ASN A 1120 -29.28 15.21 -19.21
C ASN A 1120 -27.96 15.38 -18.44
N ARG A 1121 -28.01 15.98 -17.24
CA ARG A 1121 -26.87 16.07 -16.31
C ARG A 1121 -26.29 14.70 -15.99
N LYS A 1122 -27.13 13.72 -15.61
CA LYS A 1122 -26.71 12.33 -15.35
C LYS A 1122 -26.12 11.64 -16.58
N ARG A 1123 -26.68 11.84 -17.77
CA ARG A 1123 -26.16 11.27 -19.03
C ARG A 1123 -24.75 11.82 -19.33
N PHE A 1124 -24.57 13.13 -19.21
CA PHE A 1124 -23.28 13.80 -19.38
C PHE A 1124 -22.24 13.31 -18.36
N VAL A 1125 -22.55 13.33 -17.06
CA VAL A 1125 -21.65 12.83 -16.00
C VAL A 1125 -21.22 11.38 -16.23
N LYS A 1126 -22.15 10.50 -16.62
CA LYS A 1126 -21.83 9.10 -16.99
C LYS A 1126 -20.87 9.03 -18.18
N SER A 1127 -20.98 9.94 -19.16
CA SER A 1127 -20.07 10.00 -20.31
C SER A 1127 -18.66 10.43 -19.90
N THR A 1128 -18.53 11.47 -19.05
CA THR A 1128 -17.23 11.90 -18.48
C THR A 1128 -16.55 10.78 -17.70
N GLU A 1129 -17.30 10.09 -16.83
CA GLU A 1129 -16.80 8.96 -16.04
C GLU A 1129 -16.41 7.74 -16.89
N ASN A 1130 -17.07 7.53 -18.03
CA ASN A 1130 -16.70 6.47 -18.97
C ASN A 1130 -15.39 6.81 -19.71
N ILE A 1131 -15.21 8.07 -20.14
CA ILE A 1131 -13.99 8.51 -20.84
C ILE A 1131 -12.78 8.45 -19.90
N LEU A 1132 -12.91 8.94 -18.65
CA LEU A 1132 -11.85 8.84 -17.62
C LEU A 1132 -11.38 7.40 -17.31
N LYS A 1133 -12.20 6.40 -17.66
CA LYS A 1133 -11.93 4.98 -17.41
C LYS A 1133 -11.53 4.22 -18.67
N SER A 1134 -11.52 4.85 -19.85
CA SER A 1134 -11.01 4.19 -21.06
C SER A 1134 -9.48 4.11 -21.03
N GLN A 1135 -8.94 2.99 -21.53
CA GLN A 1135 -7.50 2.79 -21.63
C GLN A 1135 -6.86 3.78 -22.61
N ASP A 1136 -7.56 4.06 -23.71
CA ASP A 1136 -7.12 5.01 -24.75
C ASP A 1136 -7.06 6.45 -24.24
N PHE A 1137 -7.95 6.87 -23.34
CA PHE A 1137 -7.89 8.21 -22.77
C PHE A 1137 -6.71 8.35 -21.78
N ARG A 1138 -6.42 7.29 -21.01
CA ARG A 1138 -5.21 7.24 -20.15
C ARG A 1138 -3.93 7.24 -20.98
N ARG A 1139 -3.90 6.50 -22.10
CA ARG A 1139 -2.82 6.59 -23.08
C ARG A 1139 -2.70 8.02 -23.62
N PHE A 1140 -3.80 8.66 -24.02
CA PHE A 1140 -3.78 10.03 -24.53
C PHE A 1140 -3.21 11.03 -23.51
N MET A 1141 -3.64 10.96 -22.25
CA MET A 1141 -3.14 11.88 -21.22
C MET A 1141 -1.64 11.69 -20.91
N ARG A 1142 -1.11 10.47 -21.05
CA ARG A 1142 0.29 10.08 -20.75
C ARG A 1142 1.23 10.22 -21.96
N ASP A 1143 0.81 9.73 -23.12
CA ASP A 1143 1.63 9.54 -24.33
C ASP A 1143 1.68 10.80 -25.22
N VAL A 1144 0.72 11.71 -25.09
CA VAL A 1144 0.65 12.95 -25.89
C VAL A 1144 1.14 14.16 -25.06
N PRO A 1145 2.13 14.94 -25.56
CA PRO A 1145 2.63 16.14 -24.90
C PRO A 1145 1.54 17.19 -24.58
N GLU A 1146 1.74 17.96 -23.52
CA GLU A 1146 0.75 18.95 -23.05
C GLU A 1146 0.55 20.11 -24.05
N GLU A 1147 1.58 20.44 -24.83
CA GLU A 1147 1.57 21.40 -25.92
C GLU A 1147 0.64 20.93 -27.05
N GLN A 1148 0.72 19.64 -27.40
CA GLN A 1148 -0.15 19.03 -28.41
C GLN A 1148 -1.60 18.94 -27.91
N LYS A 1149 -1.81 18.47 -26.67
CA LYS A 1149 -3.15 18.39 -26.06
C LYS A 1149 -3.83 19.76 -25.94
N LYS A 1150 -3.07 20.84 -25.73
CA LYS A 1150 -3.57 22.23 -25.79
C LYS A 1150 -3.83 22.71 -27.22
N ALA A 1151 -2.95 22.42 -28.19
CA ALA A 1151 -3.15 22.80 -29.59
C ALA A 1151 -4.45 22.22 -30.18
N LEU A 1152 -4.84 21.00 -29.76
CA LEU A 1152 -6.14 20.40 -30.11
C LEU A 1152 -7.35 21.23 -29.66
N LEU A 1153 -7.20 22.12 -28.69
CA LEU A 1153 -8.27 23.00 -28.22
C LEU A 1153 -8.46 24.25 -29.08
N ASP A 1154 -7.41 24.73 -29.75
CA ASP A 1154 -7.39 26.10 -30.27
C ASP A 1154 -8.30 26.28 -31.48
N ASN A 1155 -8.18 25.40 -32.48
CA ASN A 1155 -9.06 25.40 -33.65
C ASN A 1155 -10.16 24.34 -33.51
N GLN A 1156 -11.33 24.77 -33.06
CA GLN A 1156 -12.61 24.04 -32.99
C GLN A 1156 -12.74 22.85 -32.03
N CYS A 1157 -11.68 22.32 -31.42
CA CYS A 1157 -11.70 21.14 -30.52
C CYS A 1157 -12.13 19.80 -31.16
N SER A 1158 -12.23 19.72 -32.49
CA SER A 1158 -12.62 18.50 -33.21
C SER A 1158 -11.62 17.36 -33.01
N GLY A 1159 -10.32 17.64 -33.10
CA GLY A 1159 -9.26 16.66 -32.80
C GLY A 1159 -9.27 16.14 -31.36
N LEU A 1160 -9.94 16.82 -30.42
CA LEU A 1160 -10.11 16.31 -29.06
C LEU A 1160 -11.22 15.24 -28.99
N VAL A 1161 -12.24 15.31 -29.85
CA VAL A 1161 -13.29 14.29 -29.92
C VAL A 1161 -12.69 12.95 -30.38
N ASN A 1162 -11.85 12.99 -31.41
CA ASN A 1162 -11.18 11.83 -32.01
C ASN A 1162 -9.81 11.52 -31.37
N TYR A 1163 -9.66 11.72 -30.05
CA TYR A 1163 -8.35 11.60 -29.37
C TYR A 1163 -7.63 10.25 -29.56
N TRP A 1164 -8.37 9.17 -29.88
CA TRP A 1164 -7.81 7.84 -30.17
C TRP A 1164 -7.06 7.79 -31.51
N GLU A 1165 -7.38 8.64 -32.48
CA GLU A 1165 -6.73 8.71 -33.81
C GLU A 1165 -5.36 9.38 -33.75
N ILE A 1166 -5.08 10.06 -32.63
CA ILE A 1166 -3.83 10.79 -32.35
C ILE A 1166 -2.86 9.92 -31.54
N LEU A 1167 -3.35 8.82 -30.95
CA LEU A 1167 -2.48 7.86 -30.29
C LEU A 1167 -1.53 7.23 -31.32
N PRO A 1168 -0.21 7.13 -31.04
CA PRO A 1168 0.65 6.30 -31.86
C PRO A 1168 0.09 4.87 -31.88
N PRO A 1169 0.17 4.17 -33.03
CA PRO A 1169 -0.28 2.78 -33.10
C PRO A 1169 0.40 1.98 -32.01
N VAL A 1170 -0.35 1.10 -31.34
CA VAL A 1170 0.26 0.10 -30.46
C VAL A 1170 1.20 -0.70 -31.35
N ALA A 1171 2.48 -0.76 -31.01
CA ALA A 1171 3.50 -1.37 -31.87
C ALA A 1171 3.13 -2.84 -32.15
N GLU A 1172 2.62 -3.11 -33.35
CA GLU A 1172 2.24 -4.46 -33.75
C GLU A 1172 3.50 -5.33 -33.79
N GLY A 1173 3.44 -6.49 -33.13
CA GLY A 1173 4.50 -7.49 -33.22
C GLY A 1173 4.71 -7.91 -34.70
N PRO A 1174 5.94 -8.25 -35.10
CA PRO A 1174 6.32 -8.33 -36.51
C PRO A 1174 5.45 -9.29 -37.32
N ASN A 1175 4.55 -8.71 -38.10
CA ASN A 1175 3.53 -9.40 -38.88
C ASN A 1175 4.18 -10.05 -40.11
N ARG A 1176 4.01 -11.37 -40.31
CA ARG A 1176 4.64 -12.11 -41.43
C ARG A 1176 3.70 -12.21 -42.61
N ASN A 1177 4.18 -11.77 -43.78
CA ASN A 1177 3.53 -11.97 -45.07
C ASN A 1177 3.21 -13.47 -45.30
N ILE A 1178 1.96 -13.77 -45.65
CA ILE A 1178 1.58 -15.07 -46.22
C ILE A 1178 1.56 -14.93 -47.74
N VAL A 1179 2.37 -15.77 -48.42
CA VAL A 1179 2.39 -15.87 -49.88
C VAL A 1179 1.26 -16.79 -50.32
N ASN A 1180 0.25 -16.23 -50.98
CA ASN A 1180 -0.78 -17.01 -51.67
C ASN A 1180 -0.43 -17.14 -53.16
N ASN A 1181 -0.42 -18.37 -53.68
CA ASN A 1181 -0.03 -18.66 -55.05
C ASN A 1181 -1.03 -19.64 -55.70
N ALA A 1182 -1.54 -19.26 -56.87
CA ALA A 1182 -2.35 -20.06 -57.80
C ALA A 1182 -3.75 -20.56 -57.33
N PRO A 1183 -4.68 -20.85 -58.27
CA PRO A 1183 -4.92 -20.13 -59.53
C PRO A 1183 -6.41 -19.73 -59.71
N GLN A 1184 -6.65 -18.78 -60.62
CA GLN A 1184 -8.01 -18.42 -61.04
C GLN A 1184 -8.65 -19.53 -61.89
N ASN A 1185 -9.97 -19.64 -61.83
CA ASN A 1185 -10.75 -20.12 -62.97
C ASN A 1185 -12.10 -19.37 -63.02
N ASN A 1186 -12.41 -18.77 -64.17
CA ASN A 1186 -13.59 -17.93 -64.36
C ASN A 1186 -14.74 -18.72 -64.98
N THR A 1187 -15.97 -18.50 -64.52
CA THR A 1187 -17.14 -18.55 -65.43
C THR A 1187 -18.25 -17.66 -64.91
N ASN A 1188 -18.65 -16.66 -65.70
CA ASN A 1188 -19.81 -15.81 -65.41
C ASN A 1188 -21.08 -16.52 -65.84
N GLN A 1189 -22.16 -16.39 -65.06
CA GLN A 1189 -23.50 -16.25 -65.65
C GLN A 1189 -24.46 -15.48 -64.73
N THR A 1190 -24.99 -14.39 -65.25
CA THR A 1190 -26.03 -13.55 -64.64
C THR A 1190 -27.40 -13.99 -65.15
N VAL A 1191 -28.43 -14.11 -64.31
CA VAL A 1191 -29.84 -13.92 -64.74
C VAL A 1191 -30.81 -13.69 -63.56
N GLN A 1192 -31.53 -12.57 -63.63
CA GLN A 1192 -32.91 -12.25 -63.20
C GLN A 1192 -33.53 -12.75 -61.87
N ASN A 1193 -34.07 -11.77 -61.13
CA ASN A 1193 -35.43 -11.66 -60.56
C ASN A 1193 -36.17 -12.93 -60.08
N ASN A 1194 -36.66 -12.88 -58.82
CA ASN A 1194 -38.09 -12.61 -58.62
C ASN A 1194 -38.46 -12.11 -57.21
N THR A 1195 -39.67 -11.53 -57.12
CA THR A 1195 -40.28 -10.91 -55.92
C THR A 1195 -41.32 -11.87 -55.30
N VAL A 1196 -41.85 -11.56 -54.09
CA VAL A 1196 -43.28 -11.66 -53.65
C VAL A 1196 -43.52 -12.21 -52.20
N GLN A 1197 -44.32 -11.44 -51.43
CA GLN A 1197 -45.18 -11.75 -50.25
C GLN A 1197 -44.65 -12.26 -48.88
N ASN A 1198 -44.67 -11.33 -47.90
CA ASN A 1198 -45.61 -11.25 -46.77
C ASN A 1198 -46.31 -12.53 -46.20
N SER A 1199 -46.08 -12.81 -44.92
CA SER A 1199 -47.11 -12.96 -43.85
C SER A 1199 -46.40 -12.98 -42.47
N VAL A 1200 -46.71 -12.14 -41.48
CA VAL A 1200 -47.95 -11.91 -40.69
C VAL A 1200 -48.14 -12.93 -39.55
N SER A 1201 -47.64 -12.55 -38.37
CA SER A 1201 -48.07 -12.85 -36.99
C SER A 1201 -48.50 -14.27 -36.56
N SER A 1202 -47.98 -14.69 -35.39
CA SER A 1202 -48.86 -14.91 -34.22
C SER A 1202 -48.09 -14.79 -32.90
N ARG A 1203 -48.80 -14.55 -31.79
CA ARG A 1203 -48.27 -14.65 -30.41
C ARG A 1203 -48.74 -15.98 -29.82
N GLY A 1204 -47.83 -16.77 -29.25
CA GLY A 1204 -48.15 -17.97 -28.48
C GLY A 1204 -47.53 -17.92 -27.09
N ARG A 1205 -48.36 -18.01 -26.05
CA ARG A 1205 -47.93 -18.30 -24.67
C ARG A 1205 -48.41 -19.71 -24.34
N SER A 1206 -47.51 -20.57 -23.86
CA SER A 1206 -47.88 -21.77 -23.11
C SER A 1206 -46.79 -22.12 -22.12
N ASN A 1207 -47.18 -22.34 -20.86
CA ASN A 1207 -46.36 -23.07 -19.90
C ASN A 1207 -46.67 -24.56 -20.07
N THR A 1208 -45.67 -25.42 -20.02
CA THR A 1208 -45.89 -26.86 -19.79
C THR A 1208 -44.74 -27.43 -18.96
N THR A 1209 -45.09 -27.95 -17.78
CA THR A 1209 -44.19 -28.71 -16.91
C THR A 1209 -44.23 -30.18 -17.32
N THR A 1210 -43.09 -30.77 -17.69
CA THR A 1210 -42.99 -32.22 -17.88
C THR A 1210 -41.73 -32.81 -17.24
N GLN A 1211 -41.93 -33.98 -16.66
CA GLN A 1211 -41.09 -34.80 -15.79
C GLN A 1211 -39.65 -35.11 -16.28
N ARG A 1212 -38.81 -35.49 -15.31
CA ARG A 1212 -37.58 -36.27 -15.53
C ARG A 1212 -37.90 -37.61 -16.21
N GLN A 1213 -37.00 -38.06 -17.08
CA GLN A 1213 -36.77 -39.49 -17.33
C GLN A 1213 -35.26 -39.77 -17.28
N ALA A 1214 -34.91 -40.97 -16.80
CA ALA A 1214 -33.56 -41.53 -16.90
C ALA A 1214 -33.62 -42.80 -17.75
N PRO A 1215 -32.60 -43.02 -18.58
CA PRO A 1215 -31.85 -44.28 -18.56
C PRO A 1215 -30.34 -44.03 -18.75
N ALA A 1216 -29.42 -44.98 -18.63
CA ALA A 1216 -29.31 -46.25 -17.88
C ALA A 1216 -27.83 -46.70 -17.98
N HIS A 1217 -27.41 -47.72 -17.24
CA HIS A 1217 -26.03 -48.26 -17.29
C HIS A 1217 -25.79 -49.30 -18.39
N THR A 1218 -24.52 -49.72 -18.51
CA THR A 1218 -23.95 -50.85 -19.27
C THR A 1218 -23.93 -50.73 -20.81
N ILE A 1219 -22.87 -51.19 -21.50
CA ILE A 1219 -21.63 -51.84 -21.03
C ILE A 1219 -20.45 -50.88 -21.21
#